data_AF-A0A1T0CCW9-F1
#
_entry.id   AF-A0A1T0CCW9-F1
#
_cell.length_a   1.000
_cell.length_b   1.000
_cell.length_c   1.000
_cell.angle_alpha   90.00
_cell.angle_beta   90.00
_cell.angle_gamma   90.00
#
_symmetry.space_group_name_H-M   'P 1'
#
loop_
_entity.id
_entity.type
_entity.pdbx_description
1 polymer ?
#
loop_
_entity_poly.entity_id
_entity_poly.type
_entity_poly.pdbx_seq_one_letter_code
_entity_poly.pdbx_strand_id
1 'polypeptide(L)'
;MSKQMKELNLLVIDDDQLYAERLVELLSLYYDDVNLGFLDDKEEFIKTLRRHWDVLVFGQAYDMNLLDVIGIVQEQGVDLPIIALVNNEPSTAVQTEVSLPDTINANLIKALPSEQETQVVLSIILQASALQTRRKVVDLKYILSEAEQRANILIKNSKSAVAYIDQGIHIFANEPYLKMFGYESMDELMGVPVIDLIAGGDKVKEFKQFLRRFDKGNREQVEFKFQSKRTDGSTFEAKLQVAAATYDGEPVIQIIIQQDNKAANSAELAKKLAMAERTDRLTGLENRVGFMQRANEMLEQVKQTQDHDAALIYLRIDNIGQINTSLGLSGVDTTVRHVAHLLNEFFTESYVSRFADSVFTVLVADTNEKKLEKQIESLLPKVAQMLIEVGNRTTNTTLTAGAVMIEPQSPDVETLIQRALESQNKAFIDSEQVGNTYHIYDPSQYVNSDDKALAEYLAGAFSNHHYSLLYQPIYDIQTDSSHFFEVYLRLKLSDGQMMMPNEFIDVAREHNLLEKIDRWVLINACKQLSKVRSNHPDARILVNLTAASLVDAQLPKVIEQLVRAVGGKQGSLVIQFNEQDVVSHLAVAKKQYDNLKALGCDTCIHGFGMTTKTIETLAYIHPTMVRVAHSYVKDIDKPDGLDTIKTLITSASEHKTDTLMPYIETAATMSVSWSVGARYLQGHYLQEPAVDMNVA
;
A
#
# COMPACT_ATOMS: atom_id res chain seq x y z
N MET A 1 -31.57 7.45 -5.27
CA MET A 1 -30.76 7.68 -6.48
C MET A 1 -29.76 8.77 -6.12
N SER A 2 -28.46 8.47 -6.10
CA SER A 2 -27.44 9.51 -5.86
C SER A 2 -27.45 10.49 -7.03
N LYS A 3 -27.48 11.79 -6.75
CA LYS A 3 -27.26 12.82 -7.78
C LYS A 3 -25.95 12.51 -8.50
N GLN A 4 -25.98 12.48 -9.83
CA GLN A 4 -24.88 11.96 -10.66
C GLN A 4 -24.04 13.08 -11.30
N MET A 5 -24.47 14.34 -11.21
CA MET A 5 -23.87 15.49 -11.90
C MET A 5 -23.69 16.68 -10.95
N LYS A 6 -22.52 17.32 -10.99
CA LYS A 6 -22.10 18.32 -10.00
C LYS A 6 -22.76 19.70 -10.19
N GLU A 7 -22.62 20.30 -11.37
CA GLU A 7 -23.07 21.68 -11.61
C GLU A 7 -23.65 21.82 -13.01
N LEU A 8 -24.73 22.61 -13.16
CA LEU A 8 -25.33 23.00 -14.44
C LEU A 8 -25.47 24.52 -14.51
N ASN A 9 -24.93 25.15 -15.57
CA ASN A 9 -25.17 26.56 -15.85
C ASN A 9 -26.25 26.69 -16.93
N LEU A 10 -27.47 27.01 -16.49
CA LEU A 10 -28.66 27.12 -17.35
C LEU A 10 -28.97 28.60 -17.63
N LEU A 11 -29.02 28.96 -18.91
CA LEU A 11 -29.48 30.28 -19.34
C LEU A 11 -30.91 30.17 -19.86
N VAL A 12 -31.84 30.94 -19.31
CA VAL A 12 -33.23 31.01 -19.76
C VAL A 12 -33.52 32.43 -20.24
N ILE A 13 -34.00 32.53 -21.47
CA ILE A 13 -34.52 33.75 -22.05
C ILE A 13 -36.03 33.58 -22.16
N ASP A 14 -36.79 34.16 -21.24
CA ASP A 14 -38.25 34.08 -21.22
C ASP A 14 -38.86 35.32 -20.55
N ASP A 15 -40.13 35.61 -20.82
CA ASP A 15 -40.89 36.65 -20.09
C ASP A 15 -41.58 36.09 -18.83
N ASP A 16 -41.71 34.76 -18.72
CA ASP A 16 -42.22 34.05 -17.55
C ASP A 16 -41.08 33.56 -16.63
N GLN A 17 -40.75 34.38 -15.62
CA GLN A 17 -39.76 34.00 -14.59
C GLN A 17 -40.19 32.77 -13.77
N LEU A 18 -41.49 32.58 -13.53
CA LEU A 18 -41.99 31.43 -12.77
C LEU A 18 -41.76 30.12 -13.53
N TYR A 19 -41.76 30.15 -14.86
CA TYR A 19 -41.40 29.00 -15.69
C TYR A 19 -39.93 28.61 -15.50
N ALA A 20 -39.02 29.59 -15.51
CA ALA A 20 -37.59 29.35 -15.30
C ALA A 20 -37.30 28.73 -13.91
N GLU A 21 -37.96 29.23 -12.87
CA GLU A 21 -37.83 28.70 -11.50
C GLU A 21 -38.33 27.25 -11.40
N ARG A 22 -39.46 26.91 -12.05
CA ARG A 22 -39.96 25.52 -12.12
C ARG A 22 -38.97 24.58 -12.81
N LEU A 23 -38.30 25.03 -13.87
CA LEU A 23 -37.25 24.23 -14.52
C LEU A 23 -36.08 23.94 -13.58
N VAL A 24 -35.65 24.94 -12.79
CA VAL A 24 -34.59 24.76 -11.79
C VAL A 24 -34.98 23.76 -10.71
N GLU A 25 -36.21 23.84 -10.19
CA GLU A 25 -36.72 22.88 -9.21
C GLU A 25 -36.68 21.44 -9.74
N LEU A 26 -37.12 21.23 -10.99
CA LEU A 26 -37.09 19.91 -11.62
C LEU A 26 -35.66 19.42 -11.89
N LEU A 27 -34.73 20.32 -12.27
CA LEU A 27 -33.33 19.99 -12.52
C LEU A 27 -32.54 19.74 -11.22
N SER A 28 -32.97 20.30 -10.10
CA SER A 28 -32.37 20.08 -8.77
C SER A 28 -32.43 18.62 -8.31
N LEU A 29 -33.30 17.80 -8.91
CA LEU A 29 -33.35 16.35 -8.69
C LEU A 29 -32.16 15.62 -9.33
N TYR A 30 -31.50 16.21 -10.33
CA TYR A 30 -30.44 15.58 -11.14
C TYR A 30 -29.06 16.18 -10.91
N TYR A 31 -28.99 17.48 -10.59
CA TYR A 31 -27.75 18.22 -10.33
C TYR A 31 -27.62 18.61 -8.85
N ASP A 32 -26.39 18.72 -8.35
CA ASP A 32 -26.13 19.23 -7.00
C ASP A 32 -26.37 20.75 -6.93
N ASP A 33 -25.92 21.48 -7.95
CA ASP A 33 -26.14 22.92 -8.12
C ASP A 33 -26.61 23.27 -9.54
N VAL A 34 -27.52 24.25 -9.64
CA VAL A 34 -28.07 24.75 -10.91
C VAL A 34 -27.99 26.28 -10.90
N ASN A 35 -27.00 26.81 -11.60
CA ASN A 35 -26.81 28.24 -11.78
C ASN A 35 -27.74 28.75 -12.87
N LEU A 36 -28.81 29.45 -12.49
CA LEU A 36 -29.75 30.06 -13.42
C LEU A 36 -29.30 31.48 -13.81
N GLY A 37 -29.17 31.72 -15.11
CA GLY A 37 -29.24 33.06 -15.69
C GLY A 37 -30.61 33.26 -16.29
N PHE A 38 -31.32 34.31 -15.91
CA PHE A 38 -32.62 34.67 -16.44
C PHE A 38 -32.56 36.09 -16.99
N LEU A 39 -33.05 36.31 -18.21
CA LEU A 39 -33.09 37.61 -18.86
C LEU A 39 -34.18 37.66 -19.94
N ASP A 40 -34.63 38.85 -20.30
CA ASP A 40 -35.61 39.09 -21.37
C ASP A 40 -35.17 40.18 -22.37
N ASP A 41 -33.97 40.74 -22.22
CA ASP A 41 -33.42 41.82 -23.07
C ASP A 41 -32.06 41.52 -23.75
N LYS A 42 -31.84 42.14 -24.91
CA LYS A 42 -30.71 41.85 -25.81
C LYS A 42 -29.38 42.36 -25.29
N GLU A 43 -29.37 43.47 -24.55
CA GLU A 43 -28.14 44.05 -24.03
C GLU A 43 -27.55 43.19 -22.90
N GLU A 44 -28.41 42.66 -22.03
CA GLU A 44 -28.05 41.74 -20.97
C GLU A 44 -27.61 40.38 -21.53
N PHE A 45 -28.25 39.88 -22.58
CA PHE A 45 -27.85 38.62 -23.23
C PHE A 45 -26.38 38.65 -23.69
N ILE A 46 -25.97 39.70 -24.41
CA ILE A 46 -24.60 39.84 -24.92
C ILE A 46 -23.57 39.91 -23.78
N LYS A 47 -23.89 40.61 -22.68
CA LYS A 47 -23.02 40.68 -21.50
C LYS A 47 -22.88 39.30 -20.83
N THR A 48 -23.98 38.57 -20.76
CA THR A 48 -24.10 37.29 -20.06
C THR A 48 -23.37 36.16 -20.79
N LEU A 49 -23.27 36.21 -22.12
CA LEU A 49 -22.49 35.27 -22.93
C LEU A 49 -20.98 35.27 -22.66
N ARG A 50 -20.44 36.25 -21.92
CA ARG A 50 -19.05 36.24 -21.44
C ARG A 50 -18.80 35.21 -20.34
N ARG A 51 -19.87 34.74 -19.69
CA ARG A 51 -19.83 33.66 -18.71
C ARG A 51 -20.04 32.33 -19.41
N HIS A 52 -19.66 31.27 -18.71
CA HIS A 52 -19.80 29.92 -19.22
C HIS A 52 -21.22 29.40 -19.00
N TRP A 53 -21.88 28.99 -20.08
CA TRP A 53 -23.23 28.40 -20.06
C TRP A 53 -23.22 27.03 -20.71
N ASP A 54 -24.07 26.13 -20.22
CA ASP A 54 -24.16 24.76 -20.69
C ASP A 54 -25.34 24.55 -21.64
N VAL A 55 -26.48 25.20 -21.39
CA VAL A 55 -27.68 25.15 -22.24
C VAL A 55 -28.41 26.49 -22.17
N LEU A 56 -28.95 26.93 -23.30
CA LEU A 56 -29.86 28.06 -23.42
C LEU A 56 -31.27 27.56 -23.71
N VAL A 57 -32.26 28.01 -22.95
CA VAL A 57 -33.69 27.81 -23.22
C VAL A 57 -34.29 29.14 -23.63
N PHE A 58 -34.96 29.19 -24.78
CA PHE A 58 -35.58 30.40 -25.33
C PHE A 58 -37.09 30.24 -25.40
N GLY A 59 -37.83 31.09 -24.70
CA GLY A 59 -39.28 31.24 -24.78
C GLY A 59 -39.66 32.55 -25.47
N GLN A 60 -40.09 33.55 -24.71
CA GLN A 60 -40.35 34.90 -25.23
C GLN A 60 -39.35 35.94 -24.70
N ALA A 61 -39.14 37.02 -25.44
CA ALA A 61 -38.24 38.09 -25.02
C ALA A 61 -38.80 39.44 -25.46
N TYR A 62 -38.39 40.52 -24.78
CA TYR A 62 -38.92 41.86 -25.00
C TYR A 62 -38.45 42.48 -26.33
N ASP A 63 -37.17 42.33 -26.68
CA ASP A 63 -36.54 43.02 -27.83
C ASP A 63 -35.73 42.10 -28.77
N MET A 64 -35.94 40.78 -28.70
CA MET A 64 -35.27 39.81 -29.57
C MET A 64 -36.15 38.61 -29.93
N ASN A 65 -35.91 38.01 -31.09
CA ASN A 65 -36.52 36.73 -31.47
C ASN A 65 -35.47 35.60 -31.52
N LEU A 66 -35.92 34.37 -31.73
CA LEU A 66 -35.03 33.20 -31.79
C LEU A 66 -33.90 33.33 -32.83
N LEU A 67 -34.14 33.96 -33.98
CA LEU A 67 -33.12 34.16 -35.01
C LEU A 67 -32.05 35.15 -34.56
N ASP A 68 -32.43 36.21 -33.84
CA ASP A 68 -31.48 37.15 -33.23
C ASP A 68 -30.56 36.44 -32.24
N VAL A 69 -31.12 35.57 -31.38
CA VAL A 69 -30.36 34.77 -30.41
C VAL A 69 -29.35 33.86 -31.10
N ILE A 70 -29.79 33.11 -32.12
CA ILE A 70 -28.91 32.22 -32.89
C ILE A 70 -27.77 33.01 -33.55
N GLY A 71 -28.09 34.15 -34.17
CA GLY A 71 -27.10 35.02 -34.82
C GLY A 71 -26.03 35.52 -33.84
N ILE A 72 -26.43 35.98 -32.66
CA ILE A 72 -25.51 36.47 -31.62
C ILE A 72 -24.58 35.36 -31.14
N VAL A 73 -25.11 34.17 -30.86
CA VAL A 73 -24.28 33.04 -30.38
C VAL A 73 -23.25 32.62 -31.43
N GLN A 74 -23.64 32.60 -32.71
CA GLN A 74 -22.74 32.29 -33.83
C GLN A 74 -21.65 33.36 -34.00
N GLU A 75 -22.02 34.65 -33.92
CA GLU A 75 -21.07 35.76 -34.06
C GLU A 75 -20.02 35.77 -32.93
N GLN A 76 -20.41 35.35 -31.73
CA GLN A 76 -19.50 35.20 -30.59
C GLN A 76 -18.67 33.90 -30.62
N GLY A 77 -18.95 32.98 -31.54
CA GLY A 77 -18.24 31.71 -31.67
C GLY A 77 -18.40 30.78 -30.46
N VAL A 78 -19.49 30.91 -29.70
CA VAL A 78 -19.75 30.11 -28.51
C VAL A 78 -20.51 28.84 -28.88
N ASP A 79 -20.01 27.68 -28.44
CA ASP A 79 -20.72 26.40 -28.57
C ASP A 79 -21.75 26.28 -27.44
N LEU A 80 -22.94 26.84 -27.67
CA LEU A 80 -24.05 26.88 -26.72
C LEU A 80 -25.31 26.25 -27.32
N PRO A 81 -25.70 25.05 -26.85
CA PRO A 81 -26.98 24.42 -27.19
C PRO A 81 -28.20 25.31 -26.91
N ILE A 82 -29.07 25.48 -27.90
CA ILE A 82 -30.32 26.24 -27.76
C ILE A 82 -31.54 25.29 -27.85
N ILE A 83 -32.46 25.42 -26.89
CA ILE A 83 -33.78 24.78 -26.86
C ILE A 83 -34.83 25.88 -27.01
N ALA A 84 -35.60 25.87 -28.09
CA ALA A 84 -36.71 26.81 -28.29
C ALA A 84 -38.01 26.24 -27.74
N LEU A 85 -38.76 27.04 -26.99
CA LEU A 85 -40.09 26.73 -26.50
C LEU A 85 -41.14 27.21 -27.50
N VAL A 86 -42.15 26.38 -27.75
CA VAL A 86 -43.24 26.66 -28.69
C VAL A 86 -44.57 26.57 -27.95
N ASN A 87 -45.43 27.58 -28.10
CA ASN A 87 -46.78 27.57 -27.52
C ASN A 87 -47.77 26.94 -28.52
N ASN A 88 -48.58 26.00 -28.06
CA ASN A 88 -49.59 25.28 -28.85
C ASN A 88 -50.91 26.06 -28.92
N GLU A 89 -50.92 27.28 -29.48
CA GLU A 89 -52.20 27.86 -29.95
C GLU A 89 -52.38 27.62 -31.45
N PRO A 90 -53.52 27.05 -31.90
CA PRO A 90 -53.85 26.99 -33.31
C PRO A 90 -54.39 28.36 -33.75
N SER A 91 -53.53 29.37 -33.81
CA SER A 91 -53.86 30.66 -34.41
C SER A 91 -53.17 30.80 -35.77
N THR A 92 -53.91 30.43 -36.81
CA THR A 92 -54.01 31.01 -38.16
C THR A 92 -52.93 32.01 -38.64
N ALA A 93 -51.63 31.69 -38.54
CA ALA A 93 -50.55 32.42 -39.20
C ALA A 93 -49.27 31.59 -39.46
N VAL A 94 -49.35 30.25 -39.49
CA VAL A 94 -48.21 29.38 -39.87
C VAL A 94 -48.63 28.31 -40.90
N GLN A 95 -49.62 28.64 -41.75
CA GLN A 95 -49.96 27.85 -42.95
C GLN A 95 -49.52 28.54 -44.26
N THR A 96 -48.74 29.61 -44.19
CA THR A 96 -48.04 30.15 -45.35
C THR A 96 -46.62 29.61 -45.37
N GLU A 97 -46.32 28.79 -46.38
CA GLU A 97 -45.04 28.61 -47.06
C GLU A 97 -43.93 29.61 -46.67
N VAL A 98 -43.38 29.45 -45.47
CA VAL A 98 -42.05 29.92 -45.09
C VAL A 98 -41.51 28.78 -44.25
N SER A 99 -40.83 27.88 -44.95
CA SER A 99 -39.81 26.95 -44.49
C SER A 99 -39.50 27.13 -42.99
N LEU A 100 -39.74 26.09 -42.16
CA LEU A 100 -38.83 25.80 -41.05
C LEU A 100 -37.45 25.79 -41.71
N PRO A 101 -36.68 26.88 -41.67
CA PRO A 101 -35.82 27.16 -42.79
C PRO A 101 -34.73 26.11 -42.85
N ASP A 102 -34.17 25.93 -44.05
CA ASP A 102 -32.89 25.29 -44.34
C ASP A 102 -31.69 25.92 -43.57
N THR A 103 -31.96 26.60 -42.44
CA THR A 103 -31.06 27.10 -41.41
C THR A 103 -31.22 26.30 -40.11
N ILE A 104 -31.23 24.97 -40.20
CA ILE A 104 -30.64 24.15 -39.14
C ILE A 104 -29.14 24.41 -39.24
N ASN A 105 -28.66 25.51 -38.65
CA ASN A 105 -27.24 25.82 -38.64
C ASN A 105 -26.73 26.11 -37.22
N ALA A 106 -25.70 25.34 -36.90
CA ALA A 106 -24.80 25.30 -35.75
C ALA A 106 -25.40 24.99 -34.36
N ASN A 107 -26.35 25.76 -33.81
CA ASN A 107 -26.56 25.75 -32.34
C ASN A 107 -28.01 25.56 -31.85
N LEU A 108 -29.02 25.58 -32.73
CA LEU A 108 -30.38 25.21 -32.35
C LEU A 108 -30.53 23.68 -32.38
N ILE A 109 -30.76 23.07 -31.22
CA ILE A 109 -30.76 21.61 -31.10
C ILE A 109 -32.18 21.03 -31.00
N LYS A 110 -33.15 21.79 -30.47
CA LYS A 110 -34.53 21.29 -30.33
C LYS A 110 -35.57 22.40 -30.21
N ALA A 111 -36.75 22.17 -30.77
CA ALA A 111 -37.96 22.94 -30.48
C ALA A 111 -38.95 22.06 -29.71
N LEU A 112 -39.49 22.55 -28.59
CA LEU A 112 -40.33 21.77 -27.66
C LEU A 112 -41.56 22.56 -27.22
N PRO A 113 -42.72 21.92 -27.02
CA PRO A 113 -43.86 22.58 -26.40
C PRO A 113 -43.55 23.02 -24.96
N SER A 114 -43.86 24.27 -24.62
CA SER A 114 -43.63 24.83 -23.27
C SER A 114 -44.37 24.05 -22.18
N GLU A 115 -45.56 23.53 -22.49
CA GLU A 115 -46.41 22.72 -21.61
C GLU A 115 -45.80 21.36 -21.22
N GLN A 116 -44.80 20.87 -21.97
CA GLN A 116 -44.17 19.57 -21.74
C GLN A 116 -42.87 19.69 -20.96
N GLU A 117 -42.95 20.26 -19.75
CA GLU A 117 -41.79 20.58 -18.88
C GLU A 117 -40.84 19.37 -18.67
N THR A 118 -41.37 18.16 -18.49
CA THR A 118 -40.53 16.95 -18.35
C THR A 118 -39.66 16.70 -19.59
N GLN A 119 -40.17 16.96 -20.80
CA GLN A 119 -39.40 16.79 -22.02
C GLN A 119 -38.34 17.89 -22.19
N VAL A 120 -38.65 19.12 -21.73
CA VAL A 120 -37.70 20.23 -21.69
C VAL A 120 -36.54 19.88 -20.76
N VAL A 121 -36.83 19.44 -19.53
CA VAL A 121 -35.82 19.02 -18.54
C VAL A 121 -34.94 17.88 -19.05
N LEU A 122 -35.52 16.82 -19.61
CA LEU A 122 -34.74 15.72 -20.20
C LEU A 122 -33.85 16.19 -21.36
N SER A 123 -34.34 17.16 -22.15
CA SER A 123 -33.57 17.72 -23.26
C SER A 123 -32.42 18.59 -22.77
N ILE A 124 -32.60 19.37 -21.71
CA ILE A 124 -31.52 20.14 -21.05
C ILE A 124 -30.43 19.18 -20.58
N ILE A 125 -30.79 18.09 -19.90
CA ILE A 125 -29.82 17.08 -19.42
C ILE A 125 -29.03 16.48 -20.59
N LEU A 126 -29.73 16.06 -21.66
CA LEU A 126 -29.09 15.48 -22.83
C LEU A 126 -28.13 16.46 -23.52
N GLN A 127 -28.52 17.73 -23.66
CA GLN A 127 -27.69 18.74 -24.32
C GLN A 127 -26.47 19.13 -23.49
N ALA A 128 -26.63 19.30 -22.17
CA ALA A 128 -25.50 19.56 -21.28
C ALA A 128 -24.46 18.42 -21.35
N SER A 129 -24.93 17.16 -21.31
CA SER A 129 -24.05 15.98 -21.43
C SER A 129 -23.34 15.90 -22.79
N ALA A 130 -24.06 16.20 -23.88
CA ALA A 130 -23.49 16.22 -25.23
C ALA A 130 -22.43 17.32 -25.39
N LEU A 131 -22.66 18.52 -24.85
CA LEU A 131 -21.69 19.62 -24.86
C LEU A 131 -20.42 19.26 -24.08
N GLN A 132 -20.55 18.71 -22.87
CA GLN A 132 -19.41 18.26 -22.08
C GLN A 132 -18.58 17.19 -22.81
N THR A 133 -19.25 16.28 -23.51
CA THR A 133 -18.58 15.24 -24.31
C THR A 133 -17.81 15.86 -25.48
N ARG A 134 -18.40 16.82 -26.21
CA ARG A 134 -17.72 17.54 -27.30
C ARG A 134 -16.50 18.31 -26.82
N ARG A 135 -16.61 19.03 -25.70
CA ARG A 135 -15.47 19.74 -25.08
C ARG A 135 -14.34 18.78 -24.71
N LYS A 136 -14.64 17.67 -24.04
CA LYS A 136 -13.66 16.62 -23.73
C LYS A 136 -12.96 16.08 -24.98
N VAL A 137 -13.68 15.91 -26.09
CA VAL A 137 -13.08 15.46 -27.36
C VAL A 137 -12.11 16.50 -27.91
N VAL A 138 -12.45 17.79 -27.85
CA VAL A 138 -11.54 18.87 -28.27
C VAL A 138 -10.29 18.91 -27.38
N ASP A 139 -10.45 18.79 -26.07
CA ASP A 139 -9.34 18.76 -25.11
C ASP A 139 -8.43 17.54 -25.35
N LEU A 140 -9.02 16.36 -25.56
CA LEU A 140 -8.26 15.14 -25.87
C LEU A 140 -7.50 15.26 -27.19
N LYS A 141 -8.09 15.91 -28.21
CA LYS A 141 -7.39 16.19 -29.48
C LYS A 141 -6.20 17.12 -29.26
N TYR A 142 -6.36 18.13 -28.41
CA TYR A 142 -5.27 19.04 -28.06
C TYR A 142 -4.14 18.29 -27.32
N ILE A 143 -4.48 17.50 -26.29
CA ILE A 143 -3.51 16.69 -25.53
C ILE A 143 -2.79 15.70 -26.44
N LEU A 144 -3.51 15.06 -27.36
CA LEU A 144 -2.93 14.13 -28.33
C LEU A 144 -1.93 14.84 -29.24
N SER A 145 -2.30 15.99 -29.82
CA SER A 145 -1.42 16.80 -30.67
C SER A 145 -0.16 17.24 -29.92
N GLU A 146 -0.29 17.67 -28.66
CA GLU A 146 0.84 18.04 -27.82
C GLU A 146 1.75 16.83 -27.53
N ALA A 147 1.16 15.66 -27.24
CA ALA A 147 1.90 14.42 -27.02
C ALA A 147 2.66 13.97 -28.29
N GLU A 148 2.04 14.07 -29.47
CA GLU A 148 2.66 13.80 -30.77
C GLU A 148 3.85 14.74 -31.02
N GLN A 149 3.68 16.04 -30.77
CA GLN A 149 4.75 17.02 -30.92
C GLN A 149 5.94 16.72 -29.99
N ARG A 150 5.67 16.38 -28.72
CA ARG A 150 6.70 15.98 -27.75
C ARG A 150 7.42 14.70 -28.19
N ALA A 151 6.69 13.68 -28.67
CA ALA A 151 7.27 12.44 -29.19
C ALA A 151 8.20 12.71 -30.38
N ASN A 152 7.79 13.56 -31.32
CA ASN A 152 8.60 13.95 -32.48
C ASN A 152 9.90 14.69 -32.09
N ILE A 153 9.85 15.56 -31.07
CA ILE A 153 11.05 16.25 -30.56
C ILE A 153 12.01 15.26 -29.88
N LEU A 154 11.49 14.31 -29.10
CA LEU A 154 12.30 13.27 -28.44
C LEU A 154 13.00 12.37 -29.46
N ILE A 155 12.33 12.03 -30.57
CA ILE A 155 12.92 11.21 -31.64
C ILE A 155 14.00 11.98 -32.40
N LYS A 156 13.77 13.25 -32.74
CA LYS A 156 14.77 14.12 -33.38
C LYS A 156 16.05 14.24 -32.55
N ASN A 157 15.91 14.32 -31.23
CA ASN A 157 17.04 14.45 -30.30
C ASN A 157 17.55 13.11 -29.73
N SER A 158 17.03 11.98 -30.21
CA SER A 158 17.47 10.65 -29.76
C SER A 158 18.90 10.38 -30.22
N LYS A 159 19.66 9.64 -29.40
CA LYS A 159 20.98 9.13 -29.77
C LYS A 159 20.92 7.86 -30.62
N SER A 160 19.75 7.20 -30.65
CA SER A 160 19.52 6.01 -31.46
C SER A 160 19.22 6.40 -32.91
N ALA A 161 19.66 5.59 -33.87
CA ALA A 161 19.28 5.77 -35.27
C ALA A 161 17.83 5.32 -35.47
N VAL A 162 16.94 6.26 -35.78
CA VAL A 162 15.50 6.05 -35.96
C VAL A 162 15.07 6.59 -37.30
N ALA A 163 14.24 5.82 -38.01
CA ALA A 163 13.55 6.27 -39.21
C ALA A 163 12.09 5.81 -39.22
N TYR A 164 11.25 6.54 -39.96
CA TYR A 164 9.89 6.12 -40.29
C TYR A 164 9.86 5.70 -41.75
N ILE A 165 9.16 4.58 -41.99
CA ILE A 165 9.02 4.00 -43.32
C ILE A 165 7.55 3.78 -43.64
N ASP A 166 7.16 4.14 -44.85
CA ASP A 166 5.85 3.85 -45.41
C ASP A 166 6.02 2.93 -46.62
N GLN A 167 5.30 1.81 -46.64
CA GLN A 167 5.42 0.75 -47.65
C GLN A 167 6.87 0.30 -47.95
N GLY A 168 7.77 0.41 -46.97
CA GLY A 168 9.19 0.06 -47.10
C GLY A 168 10.09 1.16 -47.66
N ILE A 169 9.60 2.40 -47.75
CA ILE A 169 10.29 3.58 -48.25
C ILE A 169 10.51 4.57 -47.10
N HIS A 170 11.69 5.19 -47.00
CA HIS A 170 11.96 6.19 -45.96
C HIS A 170 11.17 7.49 -46.20
N ILE A 171 10.45 7.91 -45.17
CA ILE A 171 9.69 9.18 -45.13
C ILE A 171 10.25 10.16 -44.09
N PHE A 172 11.00 9.65 -43.11
CA PHE A 172 11.67 10.46 -42.09
C PHE A 172 12.85 9.67 -41.50
N ALA A 173 13.92 10.36 -41.14
CA ALA A 173 15.04 9.80 -40.39
C ALA A 173 15.68 10.88 -39.52
N ASN A 174 16.16 10.49 -38.33
CA ASN A 174 16.88 11.40 -37.46
C ASN A 174 18.38 11.48 -37.81
N GLU A 175 19.08 12.47 -37.25
CA GLU A 175 20.48 12.74 -37.58
C GLU A 175 21.43 11.54 -37.32
N PRO A 176 21.30 10.76 -36.22
CA PRO A 176 22.09 9.54 -36.04
C PRO A 176 21.88 8.50 -37.13
N TYR A 177 20.67 8.38 -37.67
CA TYR A 177 20.37 7.46 -38.78
C TYR A 177 21.10 7.89 -40.05
N LEU A 178 21.00 9.16 -40.43
CA LEU A 178 21.69 9.71 -41.60
C LEU A 178 23.21 9.49 -41.50
N LYS A 179 23.81 9.82 -40.34
CA LYS A 179 25.24 9.60 -40.07
C LYS A 179 25.65 8.14 -40.11
N MET A 180 24.82 7.23 -39.61
CA MET A 180 25.13 5.79 -39.58
C MET A 180 25.25 5.20 -40.99
N PHE A 181 24.40 5.67 -41.91
CA PHE A 181 24.34 5.19 -43.28
C PHE A 181 25.16 6.03 -44.27
N GLY A 182 25.61 7.22 -43.86
CA GLY A 182 26.45 8.10 -44.66
C GLY A 182 25.67 9.01 -45.61
N TYR A 183 24.48 9.45 -45.21
CA TYR A 183 23.69 10.46 -45.92
C TYR A 183 23.92 11.85 -45.31
N GLU A 184 24.02 12.89 -46.13
CA GLU A 184 24.28 14.26 -45.65
C GLU A 184 22.99 14.97 -45.19
N SER A 185 21.85 14.61 -45.79
CA SER A 185 20.56 15.20 -45.46
C SER A 185 19.40 14.21 -45.64
N MET A 186 18.24 14.56 -45.06
CA MET A 186 17.03 13.77 -45.24
C MET A 186 16.59 13.73 -46.72
N ASP A 187 16.81 14.81 -47.47
CA ASP A 187 16.40 14.92 -48.88
C ASP A 187 17.05 13.87 -49.78
N GLU A 188 18.25 13.39 -49.42
CA GLU A 188 18.94 12.30 -50.13
C GLU A 188 18.38 10.91 -49.82
N LEU A 189 17.84 10.74 -48.61
CA LEU A 189 17.29 9.47 -48.12
C LEU A 189 15.79 9.34 -48.43
N MET A 190 15.08 10.45 -48.57
CA MET A 190 13.66 10.47 -48.95
C MET A 190 13.42 9.64 -50.20
N GLY A 191 12.48 8.70 -50.14
CA GLY A 191 12.14 7.86 -51.29
C GLY A 191 13.06 6.65 -51.51
N VAL A 192 14.15 6.51 -50.73
CA VAL A 192 15.02 5.33 -50.82
C VAL A 192 14.33 4.12 -50.16
N PRO A 193 14.26 2.95 -50.82
CA PRO A 193 13.79 1.72 -50.20
C PRO A 193 14.72 1.23 -49.09
N VAL A 194 14.16 0.80 -47.95
CA VAL A 194 14.95 0.24 -46.81
C VAL A 194 15.78 -0.97 -47.20
N ILE A 195 15.33 -1.72 -48.20
CA ILE A 195 16.02 -2.91 -48.72
C ILE A 195 17.38 -2.60 -49.36
N ASP A 196 17.58 -1.37 -49.86
CA ASP A 196 18.83 -0.97 -50.52
C ASP A 196 19.97 -0.77 -49.50
N LEU A 197 19.60 -0.64 -48.22
CA LEU A 197 20.53 -0.55 -47.09
C LEU A 197 20.95 -1.93 -46.55
N ILE A 198 20.51 -3.03 -47.16
CA ILE A 198 20.84 -4.40 -46.77
C ILE A 198 21.96 -4.95 -47.67
N ALA A 199 23.04 -5.44 -47.06
CA ALA A 199 24.12 -6.11 -47.76
C ALA A 199 23.76 -7.59 -48.03
N GLY A 200 23.86 -8.00 -49.29
CA GLY A 200 23.69 -9.39 -49.74
C GLY A 200 22.25 -9.74 -50.15
N GLY A 201 22.09 -10.27 -51.36
CA GLY A 201 20.78 -10.49 -52.00
C GLY A 201 19.89 -11.56 -51.34
N ASP A 202 20.46 -12.53 -50.63
CA ASP A 202 19.71 -13.64 -50.03
C ASP A 202 18.87 -13.19 -48.82
N LYS A 203 19.36 -12.24 -48.02
CA LYS A 203 18.64 -11.71 -46.83
C LYS A 203 17.56 -10.69 -47.15
N VAL A 204 17.56 -10.12 -48.36
CA VAL A 204 16.51 -9.17 -48.80
C VAL A 204 15.14 -9.87 -48.89
N LYS A 205 15.10 -11.15 -49.27
CA LYS A 205 13.85 -11.92 -49.33
C LYS A 205 13.27 -12.16 -47.94
N GLU A 206 14.11 -12.53 -46.97
CA GLU A 206 13.72 -12.71 -45.58
C GLU A 206 13.22 -11.41 -44.95
N PHE A 207 13.90 -10.30 -45.24
CA PHE A 207 13.51 -8.97 -44.77
C PHE A 207 12.13 -8.53 -45.30
N LYS A 208 11.87 -8.75 -46.59
CA LYS A 208 10.55 -8.45 -47.18
C LYS A 208 9.44 -9.30 -46.57
N GLN A 209 9.72 -10.56 -46.23
CA GLN A 209 8.76 -11.41 -45.52
C GLN A 209 8.53 -10.94 -44.08
N PHE A 210 9.59 -10.49 -43.40
CA PHE A 210 9.52 -9.93 -42.06
C PHE A 210 8.62 -8.68 -42.01
N LEU A 211 8.86 -7.68 -42.87
CA LEU A 211 8.01 -6.48 -42.93
C LEU A 211 6.55 -6.83 -43.28
N ARG A 212 6.32 -7.76 -44.23
CA ARG A 212 4.95 -8.22 -44.58
C ARG A 212 4.23 -8.95 -43.45
N ARG A 213 4.94 -9.66 -42.57
CA ARG A 213 4.34 -10.34 -41.41
C ARG A 213 3.96 -9.33 -40.34
N PHE A 214 4.81 -8.33 -40.12
CA PHE A 214 4.55 -7.23 -39.19
C PHE A 214 3.32 -6.42 -39.62
N ASP A 215 3.23 -6.08 -40.91
CA ASP A 215 2.12 -5.35 -41.51
C ASP A 215 0.77 -6.10 -41.43
N LYS A 216 0.82 -7.44 -41.39
CA LYS A 216 -0.35 -8.32 -41.16
C LYS A 216 -0.72 -8.52 -39.68
N GLY A 217 -0.11 -7.76 -38.76
CA GLY A 217 -0.44 -7.77 -37.34
C GLY A 217 0.26 -8.85 -36.50
N ASN A 218 1.22 -9.60 -37.06
CA ASN A 218 2.01 -10.55 -36.28
C ASN A 218 3.10 -9.80 -35.50
N ARG A 219 3.01 -9.82 -34.16
CA ARG A 219 3.94 -9.14 -33.23
C ARG A 219 4.94 -10.06 -32.54
N GLU A 220 5.01 -11.35 -32.90
CA GLU A 220 5.90 -12.33 -32.24
C GLU A 220 7.38 -12.12 -32.57
N GLN A 221 7.69 -11.52 -33.73
CA GLN A 221 9.06 -11.18 -34.14
C GLN A 221 9.14 -9.70 -34.49
N VAL A 222 9.72 -8.91 -33.59
CA VAL A 222 9.97 -7.47 -33.75
C VAL A 222 11.42 -7.13 -34.05
N GLU A 223 12.30 -8.14 -34.07
CA GLU A 223 13.75 -7.97 -34.27
C GLU A 223 14.26 -8.72 -35.50
N PHE A 224 15.15 -8.09 -36.27
CA PHE A 224 15.80 -8.71 -37.42
C PHE A 224 17.29 -8.36 -37.47
N LYS A 225 18.16 -9.39 -37.61
CA LYS A 225 19.62 -9.21 -37.68
C LYS A 225 20.10 -9.36 -39.12
N PHE A 226 20.80 -8.35 -39.62
CA PHE A 226 21.27 -8.31 -41.00
C PHE A 226 22.62 -7.60 -41.11
N GLN A 227 23.29 -7.80 -42.24
CA GLN A 227 24.46 -7.01 -42.58
C GLN A 227 23.95 -5.82 -43.39
N SER A 228 24.31 -4.63 -42.97
CA SER A 228 23.89 -3.39 -43.59
C SER A 228 25.01 -2.78 -44.44
N LYS A 229 24.66 -1.98 -45.44
CA LYS A 229 25.59 -1.32 -46.36
C LYS A 229 25.45 0.21 -46.24
N ARG A 230 26.59 0.90 -46.13
CA ARG A 230 26.67 2.37 -46.17
C ARG A 230 26.80 2.89 -47.60
N THR A 231 26.59 4.20 -47.79
CA THR A 231 26.79 4.89 -49.07
C THR A 231 28.21 4.75 -49.63
N ASP A 232 29.22 4.68 -48.76
CA ASP A 232 30.64 4.44 -49.12
C ASP A 232 30.97 3.00 -49.53
N GLY A 233 30.00 2.09 -49.46
CA GLY A 233 30.15 0.67 -49.79
C GLY A 233 30.67 -0.21 -48.65
N SER A 234 31.03 0.36 -47.49
CA SER A 234 31.36 -0.41 -46.29
C SER A 234 30.13 -1.12 -45.71
N THR A 235 30.36 -2.20 -44.95
CA THR A 235 29.28 -2.98 -44.33
C THR A 235 29.47 -3.14 -42.84
N PHE A 236 28.37 -3.28 -42.10
CA PHE A 236 28.37 -3.51 -40.66
C PHE A 236 27.23 -4.46 -40.24
N GLU A 237 27.40 -5.19 -39.13
CA GLU A 237 26.30 -5.97 -38.55
C GLU A 237 25.31 -5.01 -37.87
N ALA A 238 24.03 -5.16 -38.20
CA ALA A 238 22.97 -4.31 -37.72
C ALA A 238 21.82 -5.16 -37.14
N LYS A 239 21.23 -4.64 -36.06
CA LYS A 239 19.98 -5.14 -35.48
C LYS A 239 18.89 -4.12 -35.75
N LEU A 240 17.86 -4.55 -36.48
CA LEU A 240 16.63 -3.78 -36.72
C LEU A 240 15.60 -4.15 -35.65
N GLN A 241 14.96 -3.13 -35.09
CA GLN A 241 13.70 -3.25 -34.36
C GLN A 241 12.61 -2.48 -35.10
N VAL A 242 11.40 -3.06 -35.16
CA VAL A 242 10.24 -2.43 -35.80
C VAL A 242 9.12 -2.22 -34.79
N ALA A 243 8.47 -1.06 -34.88
CA ALA A 243 7.27 -0.74 -34.12
C ALA A 243 6.23 -0.08 -35.03
N ALA A 244 4.95 -0.26 -34.70
CA ALA A 244 3.88 0.48 -35.37
C ALA A 244 3.86 1.89 -34.78
N ALA A 245 3.84 2.89 -35.64
CA ALA A 245 3.82 4.30 -35.25
C ALA A 245 2.86 5.07 -36.16
N THR A 246 2.68 6.35 -35.84
CA THR A 246 1.90 7.29 -36.64
C THR A 246 2.79 8.49 -36.91
N TYR A 247 2.85 8.95 -38.15
CA TYR A 247 3.58 10.16 -38.53
C TYR A 247 2.66 11.05 -39.36
N ASP A 248 2.46 12.28 -38.91
CA ASP A 248 1.49 13.24 -39.49
C ASP A 248 0.07 12.65 -39.69
N GLY A 249 -0.36 11.77 -38.78
CA GLY A 249 -1.69 11.14 -38.80
C GLY A 249 -1.83 9.88 -39.65
N GLU A 250 -0.81 9.51 -40.42
CA GLU A 250 -0.80 8.28 -41.23
C GLU A 250 -0.08 7.13 -40.50
N PRO A 251 -0.57 5.88 -40.60
CA PRO A 251 0.07 4.73 -39.99
C PRO A 251 1.37 4.38 -40.72
N VAL A 252 2.47 4.37 -39.98
CA VAL A 252 3.82 4.12 -40.52
C VAL A 252 4.54 3.07 -39.67
N ILE A 253 5.62 2.51 -40.21
CA ILE A 253 6.49 1.62 -39.46
C ILE A 253 7.68 2.44 -38.95
N GLN A 254 7.86 2.46 -37.63
CA GLN A 254 9.08 2.96 -37.02
C GLN A 254 10.15 1.88 -37.07
N ILE A 255 11.32 2.25 -37.56
CA ILE A 255 12.51 1.41 -37.55
C ILE A 255 13.59 2.00 -36.66
N ILE A 256 14.15 1.17 -35.79
CA ILE A 256 15.30 1.51 -34.94
C ILE A 256 16.45 0.59 -35.34
N ILE A 257 17.57 1.18 -35.73
CA ILE A 257 18.76 0.43 -36.16
C ILE A 257 19.88 0.63 -35.15
N GLN A 258 20.41 -0.49 -34.67
CA GLN A 258 21.58 -0.52 -33.79
C GLN A 258 22.72 -1.24 -34.50
N GLN A 259 23.89 -0.62 -34.52
CA GLN A 259 25.11 -1.26 -35.01
C GLN A 259 25.61 -2.25 -33.93
N ASP A 260 25.71 -3.52 -34.29
CA ASP A 260 26.18 -4.59 -33.40
C ASP A 260 27.72 -4.52 -33.32
N ASN A 261 28.23 -3.56 -32.56
CA ASN A 261 29.66 -3.39 -32.36
C ASN A 261 30.19 -4.49 -31.42
N LYS A 262 30.63 -5.62 -31.99
CA LYS A 262 31.41 -6.64 -31.25
C LYS A 262 32.65 -6.06 -30.55
N ALA A 263 33.12 -4.89 -30.96
CA ALA A 263 34.27 -4.18 -30.36
C ALA A 263 33.91 -3.21 -29.22
N ALA A 264 32.63 -2.98 -28.89
CA ALA A 264 32.21 -2.00 -27.88
C ALA A 264 31.80 -2.61 -26.51
N ASN A 265 31.94 -3.92 -26.33
CA ASN A 265 31.78 -4.58 -25.03
C ASN A 265 33.04 -4.41 -24.15
N SER A 266 33.50 -3.19 -23.94
CA SER A 266 34.31 -2.96 -22.74
C SER A 266 33.36 -3.06 -21.55
N ALA A 267 33.72 -3.86 -20.55
CA ALA A 267 32.99 -3.89 -19.26
C ALA A 267 32.81 -2.47 -18.69
N GLU A 268 33.66 -1.53 -19.10
CA GLU A 268 33.60 -0.11 -18.77
C GLU A 268 32.46 0.65 -19.47
N LEU A 269 32.17 0.39 -20.75
CA LEU A 269 31.04 1.01 -21.45
C LEU A 269 29.71 0.43 -20.95
N ALA A 270 29.65 -0.88 -20.70
CA ALA A 270 28.50 -1.53 -20.09
C ALA A 270 28.25 -1.00 -18.66
N LYS A 271 29.31 -0.81 -17.86
CA LYS A 271 29.21 -0.14 -16.55
C LYS A 271 28.76 1.31 -16.65
N LYS A 272 29.27 2.07 -17.63
CA LYS A 272 28.85 3.46 -17.85
C LYS A 272 27.39 3.57 -18.31
N LEU A 273 26.92 2.64 -19.14
CA LEU A 273 25.50 2.55 -19.50
C LEU A 273 24.64 2.18 -18.29
N ALA A 274 25.01 1.13 -17.56
CA ALA A 274 24.28 0.71 -16.36
C ALA A 274 24.24 1.79 -15.27
N MET A 275 25.33 2.56 -15.11
CA MET A 275 25.34 3.74 -14.23
C MET A 275 24.41 4.83 -14.75
N ALA A 276 24.47 5.16 -16.05
CA ALA A 276 23.61 6.20 -16.63
C ALA A 276 22.11 5.85 -16.56
N GLU A 277 21.73 4.57 -16.66
CA GLU A 277 20.36 4.10 -16.49
C GLU A 277 19.87 4.16 -15.04
N ARG A 278 20.79 4.20 -14.07
CA ARG A 278 20.51 4.25 -12.63
C ARG A 278 20.58 5.64 -12.03
N THR A 279 20.95 6.67 -12.79
CA THR A 279 21.13 8.03 -12.28
C THR A 279 20.03 8.97 -12.79
N ASP A 280 19.52 9.83 -11.92
CA ASP A 280 18.63 10.93 -12.29
C ASP A 280 19.44 12.08 -12.91
N ARG A 281 19.01 12.55 -14.09
CA ARG A 281 19.77 13.55 -14.87
C ARG A 281 19.74 14.95 -14.26
N LEU A 282 18.73 15.27 -13.45
CA LEU A 282 18.57 16.62 -12.86
C LEU A 282 19.45 16.77 -11.62
N THR A 283 19.50 15.74 -10.77
CA THR A 283 20.13 15.80 -9.45
C THR A 283 21.48 15.09 -9.39
N GLY A 284 21.75 14.15 -10.31
CA GLY A 284 22.94 13.30 -10.25
C GLY A 284 22.87 12.19 -9.21
N LEU A 285 21.77 12.09 -8.46
CA LEU A 285 21.51 11.00 -7.51
C LEU A 285 21.06 9.73 -8.24
N GLU A 286 21.02 8.59 -7.54
CA GLU A 286 20.39 7.41 -8.10
C GLU A 286 18.89 7.63 -8.31
N ASN A 287 18.34 7.05 -9.37
CA ASN A 287 16.91 7.10 -9.68
C ASN A 287 16.19 5.90 -9.05
N ARG A 288 14.89 5.76 -9.32
CA ARG A 288 14.07 4.63 -8.83
C ARG A 288 14.68 3.26 -9.10
N VAL A 289 15.29 3.04 -10.27
CA VAL A 289 15.92 1.74 -10.61
C VAL A 289 17.12 1.48 -9.72
N GLY A 290 17.98 2.50 -9.52
CA GLY A 290 19.14 2.39 -8.62
C GLY A 290 18.73 2.14 -7.17
N PHE A 291 17.71 2.88 -6.70
CA PHE A 291 17.12 2.69 -5.38
C PHE A 291 16.60 1.26 -5.16
N MET A 292 15.77 0.73 -6.08
CA MET A 292 15.20 -0.62 -5.94
C MET A 292 16.29 -1.68 -5.81
N GLN A 293 17.38 -1.55 -6.59
CA GLN A 293 18.49 -2.46 -6.49
C GLN A 293 19.17 -2.39 -5.11
N ARG A 294 19.49 -1.19 -4.62
CA ARG A 294 20.14 -1.01 -3.31
C ARG A 294 19.25 -1.45 -2.15
N ALA A 295 17.95 -1.21 -2.23
CA ALA A 295 17.00 -1.62 -1.21
C ALA A 295 16.91 -3.15 -1.11
N ASN A 296 16.91 -3.86 -2.24
CA ASN A 296 16.94 -5.32 -2.25
C ASN A 296 18.27 -5.86 -1.69
N GLU A 297 19.41 -5.29 -2.10
CA GLU A 297 20.73 -5.66 -1.56
C GLU A 297 20.78 -5.46 -0.02
N MET A 298 20.23 -4.36 0.48
CA MET A 298 20.17 -4.06 1.91
C MET A 298 19.25 -5.02 2.68
N LEU A 299 18.06 -5.31 2.16
CA LEU A 299 17.13 -6.27 2.78
C LEU A 299 17.76 -7.66 2.91
N GLU A 300 18.46 -8.12 1.88
CA GLU A 300 19.19 -9.40 1.91
C GLU A 300 20.34 -9.39 2.92
N GLN A 301 21.06 -8.28 3.04
CA GLN A 301 22.13 -8.14 4.06
C GLN A 301 21.58 -8.19 5.49
N VAL A 302 20.48 -7.49 5.76
CA VAL A 302 19.81 -7.50 7.08
C VAL A 302 19.33 -8.91 7.44
N LYS A 303 18.70 -9.61 6.49
CA LYS A 303 18.26 -11.00 6.66
C LYS A 303 19.39 -11.97 7.00
N GLN A 304 20.58 -11.76 6.43
CA GLN A 304 21.74 -12.63 6.65
C GLN A 304 22.48 -12.35 7.95
N THR A 305 22.61 -11.09 8.34
CA THR A 305 23.55 -10.68 9.39
C THR A 305 22.91 -10.73 10.79
N GLN A 306 21.58 -10.62 10.89
CA GLN A 306 20.76 -10.63 12.14
C GLN A 306 21.14 -9.63 13.25
N ASP A 307 22.29 -8.96 13.15
CA ASP A 307 22.85 -8.04 14.17
C ASP A 307 22.69 -6.55 13.82
N HIS A 308 22.22 -6.21 12.62
CA HIS A 308 22.12 -4.82 12.15
C HIS A 308 20.77 -4.58 11.48
N ASP A 309 20.04 -3.58 11.98
CA ASP A 309 18.82 -3.07 11.35
C ASP A 309 19.16 -1.92 10.40
N ALA A 310 18.34 -1.76 9.39
CA ALA A 310 18.40 -0.64 8.46
C ALA A 310 17.08 0.14 8.47
N ALA A 311 17.01 1.24 7.75
CA ALA A 311 15.77 1.99 7.59
C ALA A 311 15.63 2.56 6.19
N LEU A 312 14.38 2.67 5.75
CA LEU A 312 13.98 3.39 4.55
C LEU A 312 13.25 4.67 4.96
N ILE A 313 13.69 5.81 4.46
CA ILE A 313 12.99 7.10 4.57
C ILE A 313 12.45 7.49 3.20
N TYR A 314 11.16 7.82 3.13
CA TYR A 314 10.48 8.38 1.97
C TYR A 314 10.21 9.87 2.24
N LEU A 315 10.83 10.75 1.44
CA LEU A 315 10.83 12.19 1.63
C LEU A 315 10.11 12.87 0.48
N ARG A 316 9.07 13.66 0.77
CA ARG A 316 8.37 14.47 -0.24
C ARG A 316 8.67 15.95 -0.01
N ILE A 317 8.99 16.68 -1.09
CA ILE A 317 9.07 18.14 -1.05
C ILE A 317 7.66 18.73 -0.91
N ASP A 318 7.47 19.57 0.11
CA ASP A 318 6.21 20.26 0.38
C ASP A 318 6.06 21.51 -0.52
N ASN A 319 4.82 21.97 -0.71
CA ASN A 319 4.49 23.20 -1.44
C ASN A 319 5.00 23.28 -2.89
N ILE A 320 5.36 22.16 -3.52
CA ILE A 320 5.87 22.11 -4.91
C ILE A 320 4.88 22.76 -5.90
N GLY A 321 3.57 22.64 -5.65
CA GLY A 321 2.53 23.26 -6.46
C GLY A 321 2.55 24.79 -6.37
N GLN A 322 2.77 25.35 -5.18
CA GLN A 322 2.90 26.80 -4.98
C GLN A 322 4.19 27.34 -5.63
N ILE A 323 5.29 26.59 -5.53
CA ILE A 323 6.55 26.91 -6.21
C ILE A 323 6.35 26.91 -7.73
N ASN A 324 5.65 25.90 -8.28
CA ASN A 324 5.37 25.85 -9.71
C ASN A 324 4.50 27.03 -10.18
N THR A 325 3.45 27.38 -9.43
CA THR A 325 2.58 28.53 -9.77
C THR A 325 3.33 29.86 -9.71
N SER A 326 4.27 30.02 -8.78
CA SER A 326 4.97 31.30 -8.54
C SER A 326 6.25 31.48 -9.35
N LEU A 327 6.99 30.41 -9.60
CA LEU A 327 8.33 30.41 -10.21
C LEU A 327 8.44 29.53 -11.46
N GLY A 328 7.38 28.81 -11.82
CA GLY A 328 7.36 27.91 -12.97
C GLY A 328 8.27 26.70 -12.80
N LEU A 329 8.47 25.98 -13.90
CA LEU A 329 9.24 24.73 -13.94
C LEU A 329 10.72 24.93 -13.55
N SER A 330 11.31 26.07 -13.88
CA SER A 330 12.69 26.39 -13.49
C SER A 330 12.85 26.54 -11.98
N GLY A 331 11.82 27.05 -11.29
CA GLY A 331 11.77 27.11 -9.84
C GLY A 331 11.71 25.71 -9.22
N VAL A 332 10.84 24.85 -9.75
CA VAL A 332 10.72 23.45 -9.32
C VAL A 332 12.05 22.71 -9.47
N ASP A 333 12.67 22.78 -10.64
CA ASP A 333 13.94 22.09 -10.91
C ASP A 333 15.08 22.57 -10.01
N THR A 334 15.10 23.87 -9.70
CA THR A 334 16.13 24.47 -8.82
C THR A 334 15.91 24.07 -7.37
N THR A 335 14.66 24.05 -6.91
CA THR A 335 14.29 23.51 -5.60
C THR A 335 14.71 22.06 -5.45
N VAL A 336 14.39 21.22 -6.44
CA VAL A 336 14.76 19.79 -6.43
C VAL A 336 16.28 19.61 -6.37
N ARG A 337 17.06 20.40 -7.13
CA ARG A 337 18.53 20.35 -7.10
C ARG A 337 19.11 20.74 -5.73
N HIS A 338 18.61 21.81 -5.11
CA HIS A 338 19.10 22.25 -3.80
C HIS A 338 18.77 21.25 -2.70
N VAL A 339 17.54 20.70 -2.70
CA VAL A 339 17.14 19.65 -1.77
C VAL A 339 18.00 18.40 -1.95
N ALA A 340 18.21 17.96 -3.21
CA ALA A 340 19.06 16.82 -3.51
C ALA A 340 20.50 16.99 -2.99
N HIS A 341 21.08 18.19 -3.17
CA HIS A 341 22.41 18.50 -2.69
C HIS A 341 22.49 18.45 -1.16
N LEU A 342 21.55 19.08 -0.45
CA LEU A 342 21.52 19.05 1.02
C LEU A 342 21.34 17.62 1.54
N LEU A 343 20.45 16.82 0.95
CA LEU A 343 20.26 15.44 1.36
C LEU A 343 21.55 14.62 1.19
N ASN A 344 22.24 14.79 0.07
CA ASN A 344 23.49 14.08 -0.20
C ASN A 344 24.63 14.49 0.75
N GLU A 345 24.68 15.77 1.16
CA GLU A 345 25.65 16.24 2.17
C GLU A 345 25.27 15.80 3.59
N PHE A 346 23.98 15.70 3.89
CA PHE A 346 23.51 15.29 5.21
C PHE A 346 23.70 13.78 5.45
N PHE A 347 23.49 12.97 4.42
CA PHE A 347 23.50 11.51 4.48
C PHE A 347 24.76 10.91 3.83
N THR A 348 25.93 11.17 4.38
CA THR A 348 27.22 10.75 3.78
C THR A 348 27.45 9.24 3.78
N GLU A 349 26.85 8.50 4.72
CA GLU A 349 26.99 7.04 4.87
C GLU A 349 25.71 6.29 4.45
N SER A 350 24.73 7.00 3.87
CA SER A 350 23.44 6.42 3.46
C SER A 350 23.22 6.59 1.97
N TYR A 351 22.31 5.80 1.39
CA TYR A 351 22.04 5.90 -0.04
C TYR A 351 20.85 6.82 -0.30
N VAL A 352 21.12 8.00 -0.85
CA VAL A 352 20.10 8.97 -1.26
C VAL A 352 19.75 8.77 -2.73
N SER A 353 18.46 8.69 -3.04
CA SER A 353 17.96 8.51 -4.41
C SER A 353 16.77 9.44 -4.68
N ARG A 354 16.63 9.91 -5.92
CA ARG A 354 15.42 10.58 -6.41
C ARG A 354 14.45 9.52 -6.95
N PHE A 355 13.43 9.20 -6.15
CA PHE A 355 12.51 8.11 -6.45
C PHE A 355 11.41 8.50 -7.45
N ALA A 356 10.94 9.75 -7.37
CA ALA A 356 9.98 10.35 -8.29
C ALA A 356 10.19 11.88 -8.34
N ASP A 357 9.37 12.59 -9.12
CA ASP A 357 9.54 14.02 -9.45
C ASP A 357 9.99 14.89 -8.26
N SER A 358 9.18 14.95 -7.20
CA SER A 358 9.45 15.72 -5.97
C SER A 358 9.71 14.83 -4.76
N VAL A 359 10.16 13.59 -4.99
CA VAL A 359 10.30 12.56 -3.97
C VAL A 359 11.73 12.03 -3.93
N PHE A 360 12.28 12.01 -2.73
CA PHE A 360 13.55 11.37 -2.42
C PHE A 360 13.35 10.15 -1.52
N THR A 361 14.28 9.23 -1.58
CA THR A 361 14.36 8.07 -0.69
C THR A 361 15.75 7.98 -0.11
N VAL A 362 15.86 7.55 1.14
CA VAL A 362 17.13 7.36 1.85
C VAL A 362 17.15 5.98 2.46
N LEU A 363 18.19 5.20 2.18
CA LEU A 363 18.47 3.93 2.84
C LEU A 363 19.59 4.10 3.86
N VAL A 364 19.25 3.97 5.14
CA VAL A 364 20.18 4.14 6.27
C VAL A 364 20.56 2.76 6.80
N ALA A 365 21.84 2.41 6.74
CA ALA A 365 22.35 1.17 7.34
C ALA A 365 22.65 1.35 8.83
N ASP A 366 22.77 0.24 9.56
CA ASP A 366 23.25 0.17 10.95
C ASP A 366 22.56 1.15 11.93
N THR A 367 21.25 1.29 11.77
CA THR A 367 20.42 2.25 12.51
C THR A 367 19.36 1.56 13.35
N ASN A 368 18.80 2.30 14.30
CA ASN A 368 17.60 1.89 15.04
C ASN A 368 16.61 3.05 15.06
N GLU A 369 15.38 2.78 15.48
CA GLU A 369 14.30 3.78 15.47
C GLU A 369 14.70 5.11 16.14
N LYS A 370 15.33 5.06 17.32
CA LYS A 370 15.77 6.28 18.04
C LYS A 370 16.86 7.06 17.33
N LYS A 371 17.79 6.37 16.66
CA LYS A 371 18.85 7.03 15.86
C LYS A 371 18.25 7.66 14.60
N LEU A 372 17.34 6.95 13.95
CA LEU A 372 16.63 7.39 12.76
C LEU A 372 15.78 8.64 13.04
N GLU A 373 15.01 8.62 14.13
CA GLU A 373 14.20 9.73 14.60
C GLU A 373 15.04 10.99 14.77
N LYS A 374 16.16 10.90 15.51
CA LYS A 374 17.10 12.02 15.68
C LYS A 374 17.70 12.53 14.38
N GLN A 375 17.97 11.65 13.42
CA GLN A 375 18.46 12.05 12.09
C GLN A 375 17.41 12.85 11.33
N ILE A 376 16.15 12.40 11.33
CA ILE A 376 15.04 13.10 10.67
C ILE A 376 14.78 14.45 11.35
N GLU A 377 14.73 14.50 12.68
CA GLU A 377 14.55 15.73 13.46
C GLU A 377 15.66 16.76 13.24
N SER A 378 16.88 16.31 12.94
CA SER A 378 17.99 17.21 12.58
C SER A 378 17.94 17.67 11.11
N LEU A 379 17.34 16.87 10.22
CA LEU A 379 17.23 17.16 8.79
C LEU A 379 16.16 18.22 8.50
N LEU A 380 14.94 18.05 9.03
CA LEU A 380 13.79 18.88 8.68
C LEU A 380 14.05 20.39 8.88
N PRO A 381 14.60 20.85 10.02
CA PRO A 381 14.89 22.28 10.23
C PRO A 381 15.93 22.83 9.24
N LYS A 382 16.90 22.02 8.81
CA LYS A 382 17.92 22.45 7.85
C LYS A 382 17.32 22.71 6.46
N VAL A 383 16.36 21.88 6.04
CA VAL A 383 15.64 22.11 4.79
C VAL A 383 14.72 23.31 4.91
N ALA A 384 13.99 23.45 6.02
CA ALA A 384 13.10 24.57 6.25
C ALA A 384 13.81 25.94 6.25
N GLN A 385 15.08 25.99 6.68
CA GLN A 385 15.90 27.20 6.69
C GLN A 385 16.61 27.48 5.36
N MET A 386 16.54 26.56 4.39
CA MET A 386 17.17 26.73 3.09
C MET A 386 16.45 27.82 2.28
N LEU A 387 17.22 28.80 1.82
CA LEU A 387 16.77 29.78 0.84
C LEU A 387 17.19 29.32 -0.56
N ILE A 388 16.23 29.30 -1.48
CA ILE A 388 16.39 28.80 -2.84
C ILE A 388 16.23 29.98 -3.79
N GLU A 389 17.33 30.39 -4.39
CA GLU A 389 17.37 31.50 -5.33
C GLU A 389 17.03 31.03 -6.75
N VAL A 390 16.02 31.67 -7.37
CA VAL A 390 15.57 31.38 -8.73
C VAL A 390 15.50 32.71 -9.49
N GLY A 391 16.58 33.03 -10.21
CA GLY A 391 16.74 34.34 -10.84
C GLY A 391 16.84 35.45 -9.78
N ASN A 392 15.87 36.37 -9.77
CA ASN A 392 15.82 37.49 -8.80
C ASN A 392 14.80 37.27 -7.67
N ARG A 393 14.30 36.04 -7.49
CA ARG A 393 13.34 35.68 -6.46
C ARG A 393 13.92 34.61 -5.55
N THR A 394 13.47 34.60 -4.30
CA THR A 394 13.85 33.59 -3.30
C THR A 394 12.60 32.84 -2.87
N THR A 395 12.71 31.53 -2.74
CA THR A 395 11.66 30.66 -2.18
C THR A 395 12.28 29.76 -1.11
N ASN A 396 11.43 29.06 -0.37
CA ASN A 396 11.80 28.04 0.59
C ASN A 396 10.85 26.84 0.45
N THR A 397 11.24 25.73 1.05
CA THR A 397 10.41 24.52 1.10
C THR A 397 10.72 23.75 2.37
N THR A 398 9.90 22.73 2.63
CA THR A 398 10.06 21.80 3.73
C THR A 398 9.94 20.38 3.19
N LEU A 399 10.22 19.39 4.05
CA LEU A 399 10.00 17.99 3.71
C LEU A 399 8.96 17.38 4.64
N THR A 400 8.13 16.52 4.08
CA THR A 400 7.38 15.55 4.88
C THR A 400 8.00 14.17 4.71
N ALA A 401 8.32 13.51 5.83
CA ALA A 401 9.01 12.24 5.85
C ALA A 401 8.10 11.09 6.33
N GLY A 402 8.15 9.95 5.65
CA GLY A 402 7.63 8.69 6.15
C GLY A 402 8.76 7.68 6.22
N ALA A 403 9.00 7.07 7.37
CA ALA A 403 10.10 6.14 7.54
C ALA A 403 9.61 4.76 7.96
N VAL A 404 10.37 3.71 7.64
CA VAL A 404 10.10 2.33 8.06
C VAL A 404 11.41 1.64 8.39
N MET A 405 11.42 0.86 9.48
CA MET A 405 12.55 0.01 9.84
C MET A 405 12.61 -1.22 8.93
N ILE A 406 13.82 -1.61 8.56
CA ILE A 406 14.15 -2.81 7.81
C ILE A 406 14.86 -3.75 8.77
N GLU A 407 14.14 -4.78 9.19
CA GLU A 407 14.55 -5.82 10.13
C GLU A 407 14.60 -7.18 9.41
N PRO A 408 15.20 -8.24 9.98
CA PRO A 408 15.31 -9.54 9.33
C PRO A 408 13.96 -10.16 8.90
N GLN A 409 12.89 -9.83 9.62
CA GLN A 409 11.51 -10.27 9.36
C GLN A 409 10.71 -9.34 8.45
N SER A 410 11.31 -8.23 7.97
CA SER A 410 10.61 -7.29 7.11
C SER A 410 10.13 -7.93 5.80
N PRO A 411 9.02 -7.42 5.23
CA PRO A 411 8.49 -7.90 3.97
C PRO A 411 9.39 -7.52 2.78
N ASP A 412 8.93 -7.79 1.57
CA ASP A 412 9.58 -7.35 0.34
C ASP A 412 9.72 -5.81 0.27
N VAL A 413 10.65 -5.37 -0.59
CA VAL A 413 10.98 -3.96 -0.77
C VAL A 413 9.78 -3.15 -1.24
N GLU A 414 8.92 -3.70 -2.10
CA GLU A 414 7.72 -3.01 -2.56
C GLU A 414 6.78 -2.69 -1.40
N THR A 415 6.53 -3.65 -0.51
CA THR A 415 5.73 -3.44 0.71
C THR A 415 6.35 -2.41 1.65
N LEU A 416 7.68 -2.43 1.83
CA LEU A 416 8.39 -1.44 2.65
C LEU A 416 8.22 -0.01 2.09
N ILE A 417 8.34 0.16 0.77
CA ILE A 417 8.11 1.46 0.11
C ILE A 417 6.67 1.92 0.33
N GLN A 418 5.70 1.02 0.19
CA GLN A 418 4.30 1.34 0.42
C GLN A 418 4.06 1.84 1.85
N ARG A 419 4.60 1.16 2.87
CA ARG A 419 4.50 1.57 4.27
C ARG A 419 5.16 2.92 4.56
N ALA A 420 6.32 3.17 3.96
CA ALA A 420 7.00 4.46 4.06
C ALA A 420 6.17 5.58 3.41
N LEU A 421 5.56 5.32 2.24
CA LEU A 421 4.66 6.25 1.57
C LEU A 421 3.39 6.53 2.39
N GLU A 422 2.76 5.49 2.95
CA GLU A 422 1.59 5.62 3.82
C GLU A 422 1.91 6.43 5.07
N SER A 423 3.06 6.20 5.68
CA SER A 423 3.55 7.00 6.81
C SER A 423 3.78 8.45 6.42
N GLN A 424 4.38 8.71 5.26
CA GLN A 424 4.58 10.07 4.75
C GLN A 424 3.23 10.79 4.55
N ASN A 425 2.25 10.09 3.95
CA ASN A 425 0.91 10.63 3.74
C ASN A 425 0.18 10.90 5.06
N LYS A 426 0.29 9.99 6.03
CA LYS A 426 -0.28 10.18 7.37
C LYS A 426 0.32 11.42 8.03
N ALA A 427 1.64 11.55 8.05
CA ALA A 427 2.33 12.72 8.58
C ALA A 427 1.82 14.02 7.92
N PHE A 428 1.66 14.02 6.59
CA PHE A 428 1.15 15.17 5.86
C PHE A 428 -0.29 15.53 6.25
N ILE A 429 -1.17 14.54 6.37
CA ILE A 429 -2.57 14.74 6.79
C ILE A 429 -2.65 15.24 8.24
N ASP A 430 -1.89 14.63 9.15
CA ASP A 430 -1.87 15.00 10.57
C ASP A 430 -1.34 16.43 10.79
N SER A 431 -0.55 16.96 9.85
CA SER A 431 -0.10 18.36 9.81
C SER A 431 -1.08 19.33 9.13
N GLU A 432 -2.34 18.94 8.90
CA GLU A 432 -3.32 19.72 8.15
C GLU A 432 -2.83 20.15 6.74
N GLN A 433 -2.03 19.29 6.11
CA GLN A 433 -1.40 19.54 4.80
C GLN A 433 -0.39 20.69 4.77
N VAL A 434 0.14 21.11 5.93
CA VAL A 434 1.21 22.12 6.03
C VAL A 434 2.60 21.51 5.76
N GLY A 435 2.81 20.25 6.14
CA GLY A 435 4.07 19.53 5.98
C GLY A 435 5.10 19.80 7.08
N ASN A 436 6.38 19.70 6.74
CA ASN A 436 7.52 19.86 7.67
C ASN A 436 7.48 18.94 8.90
N THR A 437 7.09 17.69 8.69
CA THR A 437 6.85 16.72 9.76
C THR A 437 7.28 15.33 9.33
N TYR A 438 7.18 14.36 10.23
CA TYR A 438 7.48 12.97 9.93
C TYR A 438 6.57 11.99 10.66
N HIS A 439 6.49 10.77 10.14
CA HIS A 439 5.91 9.62 10.83
C HIS A 439 6.78 8.39 10.56
N ILE A 440 7.14 7.66 11.61
CA ILE A 440 7.82 6.37 11.51
C ILE A 440 6.74 5.28 11.57
N TYR A 441 6.75 4.39 10.59
CA TYR A 441 5.84 3.26 10.52
C TYR A 441 6.06 2.34 11.72
N ASP A 442 4.99 2.14 12.49
CA ASP A 442 4.97 1.23 13.62
C ASP A 442 3.98 0.09 13.31
N PRO A 443 4.46 -1.15 13.09
CA PRO A 443 3.60 -2.30 12.87
C PRO A 443 2.56 -2.49 13.98
N SER A 444 2.86 -2.09 15.22
CA SER A 444 1.94 -2.22 16.36
C SER A 444 0.63 -1.45 16.15
N GLN A 445 0.59 -0.44 15.28
CA GLN A 445 -0.63 0.32 15.00
C GLN A 445 -1.61 -0.46 14.12
N TYR A 446 -1.14 -1.50 13.43
CA TYR A 446 -1.89 -2.27 12.45
C TYR A 446 -2.18 -3.71 12.89
N VAL A 447 -1.73 -4.11 14.09
CA VAL A 447 -1.89 -5.49 14.61
C VAL A 447 -3.35 -5.93 14.77
N ASN A 448 -4.28 -4.97 14.90
CA ASN A 448 -5.70 -5.25 15.02
C ASN A 448 -6.42 -5.32 13.66
N SER A 449 -5.76 -4.94 12.57
CA SER A 449 -6.36 -4.85 11.23
C SER A 449 -5.62 -5.64 10.15
N ASP A 450 -4.39 -6.11 10.40
CA ASP A 450 -3.57 -6.87 9.47
C ASP A 450 -2.77 -7.98 10.18
N ASP A 451 -3.13 -9.24 9.89
CA ASP A 451 -2.45 -10.42 10.45
C ASP A 451 -0.97 -10.48 10.08
N LYS A 452 -0.57 -9.95 8.91
CA LYS A 452 0.86 -9.89 8.53
C LYS A 452 1.62 -8.92 9.41
N ALA A 453 1.03 -7.76 9.70
CA ALA A 453 1.62 -6.79 10.62
C ALA A 453 1.74 -7.37 12.04
N LEU A 454 0.74 -8.13 12.51
CA LEU A 454 0.82 -8.85 13.77
C LEU A 454 1.91 -9.93 13.77
N ALA A 455 2.03 -10.72 12.70
CA ALA A 455 3.09 -11.72 12.59
C ALA A 455 4.50 -11.11 12.62
N GLU A 456 4.71 -10.00 11.90
CA GLU A 456 5.97 -9.25 11.94
C GLU A 456 6.24 -8.69 13.33
N TYR A 457 5.23 -8.12 13.98
CA TYR A 457 5.35 -7.59 15.34
C TYR A 457 5.70 -8.68 16.35
N LEU A 458 5.09 -9.86 16.26
CA LEU A 458 5.39 -11.02 17.10
C LEU A 458 6.82 -11.52 16.91
N ALA A 459 7.34 -11.47 15.67
CA ALA A 459 8.72 -11.84 15.37
C ALA A 459 9.71 -10.79 15.89
N GLY A 460 9.44 -9.49 15.71
CA GLY A 460 10.28 -8.41 16.23
C GLY A 460 10.27 -8.29 17.76
N ALA A 461 9.17 -8.70 18.40
CA ALA A 461 9.00 -8.64 19.86
C ALA A 461 10.07 -9.43 20.65
N PHE A 462 10.73 -10.41 20.03
CA PHE A 462 11.84 -11.13 20.66
C PHE A 462 13.06 -10.25 20.89
N SER A 463 13.40 -9.38 19.93
CA SER A 463 14.55 -8.46 19.98
C SER A 463 14.21 -7.15 20.69
N ASN A 464 12.98 -6.66 20.51
CA ASN A 464 12.55 -5.34 20.97
C ASN A 464 11.97 -5.33 22.40
N HIS A 465 12.05 -6.45 23.13
CA HIS A 465 11.54 -6.59 24.51
C HIS A 465 10.05 -6.24 24.68
N HIS A 466 9.23 -6.52 23.66
CA HIS A 466 7.78 -6.26 23.71
C HIS A 466 7.00 -7.37 24.42
N TYR A 467 7.59 -8.56 24.60
CA TYR A 467 7.01 -9.59 25.45
C TYR A 467 7.26 -9.28 26.94
N SER A 468 6.21 -9.42 27.73
CA SER A 468 6.24 -9.30 29.19
C SER A 468 5.66 -10.56 29.84
N LEU A 469 6.16 -10.91 31.03
CA LEU A 469 5.66 -12.02 31.82
C LEU A 469 5.00 -11.49 33.09
N LEU A 470 3.80 -11.98 33.37
CA LEU A 470 3.13 -11.83 34.65
C LEU A 470 3.14 -13.16 35.38
N TYR A 471 3.13 -13.10 36.70
CA TYR A 471 3.19 -14.25 37.60
C TYR A 471 2.00 -14.20 38.54
N GLN A 472 1.21 -15.27 38.57
CA GLN A 472 0.10 -15.40 39.51
C GLN A 472 0.40 -16.51 40.52
N PRO A 473 0.37 -16.23 41.83
CA PRO A 473 0.56 -17.27 42.83
C PRO A 473 -0.53 -18.33 42.79
N ILE A 474 -0.11 -19.55 43.05
CA ILE A 474 -0.90 -20.75 43.25
C ILE A 474 -0.71 -21.13 44.72
N TYR A 475 -1.80 -21.13 45.46
CA TYR A 475 -1.80 -21.50 46.87
C TYR A 475 -1.82 -23.02 47.01
N ASP A 476 -0.81 -23.58 47.69
CA ASP A 476 -0.72 -25.01 48.03
C ASP A 476 -1.28 -25.23 49.43
N ILE A 477 -2.45 -25.89 49.53
CA ILE A 477 -3.13 -26.13 50.81
C ILE A 477 -2.29 -27.03 51.73
N GLN A 478 -1.50 -27.95 51.18
CA GLN A 478 -0.74 -28.91 52.00
C GLN A 478 0.47 -28.26 52.67
N THR A 479 1.12 -27.32 51.99
CA THR A 479 2.31 -26.63 52.52
C THR A 479 1.99 -25.27 53.11
N ASP A 480 0.73 -24.81 53.02
CA ASP A 480 0.27 -23.50 53.46
C ASP A 480 1.16 -22.36 52.94
N SER A 481 1.41 -22.37 51.62
CA SER A 481 2.35 -21.45 50.98
C SER A 481 1.93 -21.05 49.57
N SER A 482 2.26 -19.82 49.17
CA SER A 482 2.03 -19.29 47.81
C SER A 482 3.32 -19.16 47.00
N HIS A 483 4.32 -20.04 47.24
CA HIS A 483 5.62 -19.99 46.57
C HIS A 483 5.60 -20.63 45.16
N PHE A 484 4.44 -21.00 44.65
CA PHE A 484 4.26 -21.61 43.33
C PHE A 484 3.54 -20.61 42.43
N PHE A 485 4.05 -20.33 41.23
CA PHE A 485 3.50 -19.27 40.36
C PHE A 485 3.18 -19.78 38.96
N GLU A 486 2.02 -19.42 38.41
CA GLU A 486 1.74 -19.58 36.98
C GLU A 486 2.25 -18.39 36.18
N VAL A 487 2.86 -18.69 35.03
CA VAL A 487 3.45 -17.69 34.14
C VAL A 487 2.47 -17.35 33.03
N TYR A 488 2.18 -16.06 32.88
CA TYR A 488 1.31 -15.51 31.85
C TYR A 488 2.10 -14.60 30.91
N LEU A 489 2.03 -14.89 29.61
CA LEU A 489 2.58 -14.03 28.57
C LEU A 489 1.66 -12.84 28.31
N ARG A 490 2.25 -11.66 28.09
CA ARG A 490 1.62 -10.46 27.56
C ARG A 490 2.48 -9.90 26.44
N LEU A 491 1.84 -9.37 25.41
CA LEU A 491 2.49 -8.64 24.34
C LEU A 491 2.17 -7.16 24.52
N LYS A 492 3.17 -6.36 24.85
CA LYS A 492 3.03 -4.92 25.00
C LYS A 492 2.95 -4.28 23.62
N LEU A 493 1.94 -3.47 23.37
CA LEU A 493 1.79 -2.64 22.17
C LEU A 493 2.41 -1.25 22.40
N SER A 494 2.69 -0.52 21.33
CA SER A 494 3.35 0.79 21.39
C SER A 494 2.49 1.88 22.04
N ASP A 495 1.16 1.74 21.98
CA ASP A 495 0.20 2.61 22.68
C ASP A 495 0.12 2.35 24.20
N GLY A 496 0.88 1.37 24.70
CA GLY A 496 0.94 0.97 26.09
C GLY A 496 -0.09 -0.10 26.49
N GLN A 497 -0.98 -0.51 25.58
CA GLN A 497 -1.90 -1.62 25.83
C GLN A 497 -1.16 -2.96 25.89
N MET A 498 -1.80 -3.95 26.53
CA MET A 498 -1.25 -5.30 26.68
C MET A 498 -2.21 -6.28 26.01
N MET A 499 -1.72 -6.93 24.97
CA MET A 499 -2.43 -7.99 24.26
C MET A 499 -2.18 -9.35 24.94
N MET A 500 -3.24 -10.14 25.09
CA MET A 500 -3.24 -11.46 25.70
C MET A 500 -3.02 -12.55 24.63
N PRO A 501 -2.50 -13.75 25.01
CA PRO A 501 -2.20 -14.80 24.04
C PRO A 501 -3.39 -15.22 23.18
N ASN A 502 -4.61 -15.24 23.71
CA ASN A 502 -5.81 -15.57 22.93
C ASN A 502 -6.08 -14.62 21.76
N GLU A 503 -5.49 -13.43 21.74
CA GLU A 503 -5.65 -12.45 20.67
C GLU A 503 -4.62 -12.64 19.53
N PHE A 504 -3.46 -13.27 19.79
CA PHE A 504 -2.40 -13.40 18.80
C PHE A 504 -1.92 -14.84 18.51
N ILE A 505 -2.35 -15.83 19.31
CA ILE A 505 -1.80 -17.19 19.22
C ILE A 505 -2.17 -17.91 17.92
N ASP A 506 -3.29 -17.54 17.29
CA ASP A 506 -3.72 -18.09 16.00
C ASP A 506 -2.80 -17.59 14.87
N VAL A 507 -2.51 -16.29 14.83
CA VAL A 507 -1.53 -15.72 13.89
C VAL A 507 -0.13 -16.29 14.14
N ALA A 508 0.27 -16.43 15.41
CA ALA A 508 1.54 -17.07 15.75
C ALA A 508 1.61 -18.53 15.27
N ARG A 509 0.48 -19.26 15.23
CA ARG A 509 0.39 -20.63 14.71
C ARG A 509 0.59 -20.65 13.20
N GLU A 510 -0.12 -19.80 12.47
CA GLU A 510 -0.03 -19.72 11.00
C GLU A 510 1.38 -19.36 10.51
N HIS A 511 2.10 -18.55 11.29
CA HIS A 511 3.46 -18.12 10.99
C HIS A 511 4.57 -18.95 11.65
N ASN A 512 4.25 -20.09 12.26
CA ASN A 512 5.20 -21.00 12.93
C ASN A 512 6.07 -20.32 14.01
N LEU A 513 5.49 -19.37 14.74
CA LEU A 513 6.17 -18.62 15.81
C LEU A 513 6.00 -19.27 17.20
N LEU A 514 5.04 -20.18 17.37
CA LEU A 514 4.69 -20.77 18.68
C LEU A 514 5.88 -21.40 19.42
N GLU A 515 6.71 -22.19 18.74
CA GLU A 515 7.90 -22.81 19.35
C GLU A 515 8.89 -21.75 19.87
N LYS A 516 9.08 -20.66 19.12
CA LYS A 516 9.97 -19.56 19.52
C LYS A 516 9.40 -18.80 20.73
N ILE A 517 8.09 -18.55 20.73
CA ILE A 517 7.39 -17.93 21.86
C ILE A 517 7.53 -18.80 23.11
N ASP A 518 7.22 -20.09 22.99
CA ASP A 518 7.34 -21.07 24.08
C ASP A 518 8.76 -21.07 24.68
N ARG A 519 9.79 -21.14 23.84
CA ARG A 519 11.20 -21.08 24.29
C ARG A 519 11.53 -19.77 24.97
N TRP A 520 11.06 -18.63 24.43
CA TRP A 520 11.28 -17.32 25.03
C TRP A 520 10.63 -17.22 26.41
N VAL A 521 9.37 -17.67 26.55
CA VAL A 521 8.65 -17.70 27.83
C VAL A 521 9.41 -18.56 28.84
N LEU A 522 9.77 -19.78 28.44
CA LEU A 522 10.45 -20.76 29.28
C LEU A 522 11.78 -20.22 29.83
N ILE A 523 12.61 -19.62 28.96
CA ILE A 523 13.91 -19.05 29.32
C ILE A 523 13.73 -17.86 30.28
N ASN A 524 12.86 -16.91 29.95
CA ASN A 524 12.70 -15.69 30.74
C ASN A 524 12.02 -15.96 32.10
N ALA A 525 11.08 -16.89 32.15
CA ALA A 525 10.47 -17.33 33.40
C ALA A 525 11.50 -18.03 34.31
N CYS A 526 12.35 -18.91 33.76
CA CYS A 526 13.42 -19.55 34.51
C CYS A 526 14.47 -18.55 35.03
N LYS A 527 14.82 -17.52 34.24
CA LYS A 527 15.69 -16.43 34.70
C LYS A 527 15.11 -15.71 35.90
N GLN A 528 13.81 -15.38 35.87
CA GLN A 528 13.16 -14.71 36.98
C GLN A 528 13.07 -15.63 38.20
N LEU A 529 12.71 -16.90 38.01
CA LEU A 529 12.66 -17.88 39.09
C LEU A 529 14.03 -18.09 39.76
N SER A 530 15.11 -18.15 38.99
CA SER A 530 16.47 -18.25 39.54
C SER A 530 16.80 -17.08 40.49
N LYS A 531 16.39 -15.85 40.15
CA LYS A 531 16.57 -14.68 41.04
C LYS A 531 15.81 -14.87 42.35
N VAL A 532 14.54 -15.25 42.27
CA VAL A 532 13.67 -15.44 43.45
C VAL A 532 14.19 -16.56 44.35
N ARG A 533 14.66 -17.66 43.77
CA ARG A 533 15.17 -18.83 44.49
C ARG A 533 16.44 -18.56 45.29
N SER A 534 17.15 -17.47 45.03
CA SER A 534 18.26 -17.02 45.88
C SER A 534 17.80 -16.73 47.31
N ASN A 535 16.57 -16.22 47.48
CA ASN A 535 15.99 -15.89 48.78
C ASN A 535 14.93 -16.91 49.22
N HIS A 536 14.23 -17.54 48.27
CA HIS A 536 13.15 -18.50 48.53
C HIS A 536 13.42 -19.82 47.77
N PRO A 537 14.26 -20.73 48.31
CA PRO A 537 14.69 -21.95 47.62
C PRO A 537 13.57 -22.91 47.19
N ASP A 538 12.39 -22.76 47.78
CA ASP A 538 11.21 -23.58 47.50
C ASP A 538 10.29 -22.99 46.42
N ALA A 539 10.64 -21.83 45.84
CA ALA A 539 9.85 -21.22 44.79
C ALA A 539 9.79 -22.12 43.53
N ARG A 540 8.60 -22.21 42.93
CA ARG A 540 8.29 -23.02 41.75
C ARG A 540 7.53 -22.20 40.71
N ILE A 541 7.65 -22.57 39.43
CA ILE A 541 6.83 -21.99 38.36
C ILE A 541 6.10 -23.05 37.53
N LEU A 542 4.90 -22.71 37.08
CA LEU A 542 4.09 -23.43 36.10
C LEU A 542 4.14 -22.66 34.78
N VAL A 543 4.67 -23.27 33.73
CA VAL A 543 4.79 -22.66 32.40
C VAL A 543 3.89 -23.39 31.41
N ASN A 544 3.02 -22.65 30.74
CA ASN A 544 2.18 -23.19 29.68
C ASN A 544 2.93 -23.24 28.36
N LEU A 545 2.92 -24.40 27.70
CA LEU A 545 3.54 -24.62 26.39
C LEU A 545 2.50 -25.13 25.39
N THR A 546 2.73 -24.82 24.12
CA THR A 546 1.83 -25.20 23.02
C THR A 546 2.13 -26.59 22.47
N ALA A 547 1.23 -27.08 21.59
CA ALA A 547 1.46 -28.29 20.80
C ALA A 547 2.79 -28.28 20.02
N ALA A 548 3.28 -27.10 19.59
CA ALA A 548 4.54 -27.00 18.86
C ALA A 548 5.73 -27.48 19.71
N SER A 549 5.76 -27.13 20.99
CA SER A 549 6.77 -27.62 21.93
C SER A 549 6.52 -29.06 22.40
N LEU A 550 5.26 -29.50 22.43
CA LEU A 550 4.91 -30.89 22.78
C LEU A 550 5.54 -31.90 21.81
N VAL A 551 5.56 -31.57 20.52
CA VAL A 551 6.13 -32.42 19.46
C VAL A 551 7.62 -32.15 19.18
N ASP A 552 8.20 -31.09 19.78
CA ASP A 552 9.62 -30.77 19.65
C ASP A 552 10.51 -31.79 20.39
N ALA A 553 11.31 -32.52 19.64
CA ALA A 553 12.27 -33.48 20.18
C ALA A 553 13.45 -32.83 20.92
N GLN A 554 13.70 -31.52 20.73
CA GLN A 554 14.78 -30.78 21.42
C GLN A 554 14.34 -30.19 22.75
N LEU A 555 13.04 -30.09 23.05
CA LEU A 555 12.55 -29.50 24.30
C LEU A 555 13.18 -30.13 25.56
N PRO A 556 13.31 -31.47 25.71
CA PRO A 556 13.94 -32.06 26.90
C PRO A 556 15.37 -31.55 27.13
N LYS A 557 16.14 -31.34 26.06
CA LYS A 557 17.52 -30.82 26.15
C LYS A 557 17.55 -29.37 26.65
N VAL A 558 16.59 -28.55 26.19
CA VAL A 558 16.45 -27.16 26.66
C VAL A 558 16.05 -27.14 28.13
N ILE A 559 15.07 -27.95 28.51
CA ILE A 559 14.59 -28.09 29.90
C ILE A 559 15.71 -28.54 30.82
N GLU A 560 16.52 -29.52 30.43
CA GLU A 560 17.66 -29.98 31.23
C GLU A 560 18.62 -28.83 31.59
N GLN A 561 18.92 -27.96 30.63
CA GLN A 561 19.78 -26.80 30.86
C GLN A 561 19.13 -25.80 31.82
N LEU A 562 17.84 -25.55 31.66
CA LEU A 562 17.10 -24.61 32.51
C LEU A 562 16.94 -25.11 33.95
N VAL A 563 16.61 -26.39 34.15
CA VAL A 563 16.51 -27.00 35.48
C VAL A 563 17.84 -26.87 36.23
N ARG A 564 18.97 -27.11 35.55
CA ARG A 564 20.31 -26.90 36.13
C ARG A 564 20.54 -25.44 36.49
N ALA A 565 20.17 -24.50 35.61
CA ALA A 565 20.35 -23.07 35.85
C ALA A 565 19.51 -22.53 37.03
N VAL A 566 18.33 -23.09 37.26
CA VAL A 566 17.41 -22.68 38.35
C VAL A 566 17.76 -23.33 39.70
N GLY A 567 18.78 -24.20 39.73
CA GLY A 567 19.30 -24.78 40.98
C GLY A 567 18.86 -26.22 41.25
N GLY A 568 18.42 -26.97 40.22
CA GLY A 568 18.42 -28.44 40.18
C GLY A 568 17.55 -29.20 41.19
N LYS A 569 16.70 -28.53 41.97
CA LYS A 569 15.74 -29.20 42.87
C LYS A 569 14.57 -29.73 42.04
N GLN A 570 14.22 -31.00 42.23
CA GLN A 570 13.06 -31.62 41.61
C GLN A 570 11.80 -30.78 41.89
N GLY A 571 10.97 -30.57 40.85
CA GLY A 571 9.70 -29.85 40.95
C GLY A 571 9.80 -28.32 40.92
N SER A 572 10.98 -27.73 40.68
CA SER A 572 11.10 -26.26 40.53
C SER A 572 10.40 -25.72 39.29
N LEU A 573 10.29 -26.54 38.25
CA LEU A 573 9.67 -26.22 36.97
C LEU A 573 8.57 -27.24 36.68
N VAL A 574 7.36 -26.73 36.48
CA VAL A 574 6.19 -27.51 36.12
C VAL A 574 5.76 -27.13 34.70
N ILE A 575 5.71 -28.11 33.80
CA ILE A 575 5.37 -27.88 32.39
C ILE A 575 3.92 -28.27 32.14
N GLN A 576 3.14 -27.36 31.57
CA GLN A 576 1.73 -27.54 31.31
C GLN A 576 1.44 -27.58 29.80
N PHE A 577 0.61 -28.53 29.37
CA PHE A 577 0.07 -28.62 28.01
C PHE A 577 -1.46 -28.74 28.02
N ASN A 578 -2.11 -28.35 26.92
CA ASN A 578 -3.55 -28.48 26.74
C ASN A 578 -3.99 -29.94 26.64
N GLU A 579 -5.08 -30.32 27.31
CA GLU A 579 -5.67 -31.65 27.20
C GLU A 579 -5.96 -32.04 25.74
N GLN A 580 -6.51 -31.13 24.93
CA GLN A 580 -6.80 -31.40 23.51
C GLN A 580 -5.53 -31.68 22.70
N ASP A 581 -4.45 -30.95 22.95
CA ASP A 581 -3.17 -31.14 22.27
C ASP A 581 -2.53 -32.47 22.66
N VAL A 582 -2.62 -32.84 23.94
CA VAL A 582 -2.16 -34.13 24.48
C VAL A 582 -2.93 -35.29 23.87
N VAL A 583 -4.26 -35.21 23.81
CA VAL A 583 -5.11 -36.25 23.23
C VAL A 583 -4.82 -36.40 21.73
N SER A 584 -4.63 -35.29 21.02
CA SER A 584 -4.32 -35.30 19.58
C SER A 584 -2.95 -35.92 19.26
N HIS A 585 -2.01 -35.88 20.21
CA HIS A 585 -0.64 -36.38 20.04
C HIS A 585 -0.26 -37.44 21.09
N LEU A 586 -1.19 -38.29 21.49
CA LEU A 586 -1.08 -39.14 22.70
C LEU A 586 0.24 -39.92 22.84
N ALA A 587 0.71 -40.57 21.76
CA ALA A 587 1.96 -41.34 21.80
C ALA A 587 3.21 -40.46 21.96
N VAL A 588 3.24 -39.30 21.29
CA VAL A 588 4.33 -38.32 21.41
C VAL A 588 4.31 -37.66 22.78
N ALA A 589 3.12 -37.27 23.24
CA ALA A 589 2.92 -36.70 24.56
C ALA A 589 3.42 -37.65 25.66
N LYS A 590 3.11 -38.95 25.58
CA LYS A 590 3.61 -39.93 26.56
C LYS A 590 5.13 -39.91 26.67
N LYS A 591 5.82 -40.01 25.53
CA LYS A 591 7.28 -39.96 25.48
C LYS A 591 7.82 -38.64 26.04
N GLN A 592 7.18 -37.52 25.70
CA GLN A 592 7.60 -36.21 26.16
C GLN A 592 7.43 -36.04 27.67
N TYR A 593 6.29 -36.43 28.23
CA TYR A 593 6.04 -36.40 29.67
C TYR A 593 7.02 -37.30 30.45
N ASP A 594 7.31 -38.51 29.93
CA ASP A 594 8.28 -39.41 30.54
C ASP A 594 9.70 -38.80 30.54
N ASN A 595 10.10 -38.13 29.44
CA ASN A 595 11.37 -37.42 29.36
C ASN A 595 11.45 -36.25 30.37
N LEU A 596 10.41 -35.42 30.45
CA LEU A 596 10.37 -34.28 31.38
C LEU A 596 10.44 -34.76 32.84
N LYS A 597 9.72 -35.83 33.17
CA LYS A 597 9.77 -36.46 34.49
C LYS A 597 11.16 -37.00 34.84
N ALA A 598 11.85 -37.60 33.88
CA ALA A 598 13.22 -38.09 34.08
C ALA A 598 14.23 -36.96 34.38
N LEU A 599 13.93 -35.74 33.92
CA LEU A 599 14.73 -34.54 34.17
C LEU A 599 14.37 -33.84 35.50
N GLY A 600 13.42 -34.39 36.27
CA GLY A 600 12.98 -33.82 37.54
C GLY A 600 11.99 -32.65 37.41
N CYS A 601 11.40 -32.46 36.23
CA CYS A 601 10.27 -31.55 36.04
C CYS A 601 8.96 -32.22 36.41
N ASP A 602 8.06 -31.46 37.03
CA ASP A 602 6.67 -31.87 37.15
C ASP A 602 5.92 -31.53 35.87
N THR A 603 4.82 -32.25 35.63
CA THR A 603 4.03 -32.07 34.42
C THR A 603 2.56 -31.86 34.77
N CYS A 604 1.91 -30.95 34.07
CA CYS A 604 0.51 -30.59 34.24
C CYS A 604 -0.27 -30.79 32.92
N ILE A 605 -1.56 -31.13 33.02
CA ILE A 605 -2.51 -31.06 31.89
C ILE A 605 -3.54 -29.99 32.22
N HIS A 606 -3.73 -29.01 31.33
CA HIS A 606 -4.76 -27.98 31.49
C HIS A 606 -6.01 -28.24 30.70
N GLY A 607 -7.13 -27.69 31.16
CA GLY A 607 -8.44 -27.95 30.56
C GLY A 607 -8.98 -29.33 30.91
N PHE A 608 -8.51 -29.93 32.01
CA PHE A 608 -8.88 -31.29 32.41
C PHE A 608 -10.40 -31.44 32.56
N GLY A 609 -10.98 -32.40 31.85
CA GLY A 609 -12.41 -32.68 31.79
C GLY A 609 -13.11 -32.14 30.54
N MET A 610 -12.39 -31.52 29.61
CA MET A 610 -12.97 -31.02 28.36
C MET A 610 -13.10 -32.10 27.28
N THR A 611 -12.41 -33.23 27.43
CA THR A 611 -12.44 -34.32 26.46
C THR A 611 -13.24 -35.53 26.96
N THR A 612 -13.75 -36.34 26.03
CA THR A 612 -14.49 -37.57 26.39
C THR A 612 -13.59 -38.67 26.96
N LYS A 613 -12.26 -38.54 26.84
CA LYS A 613 -11.25 -39.53 27.24
C LYS A 613 -10.32 -39.02 28.34
N THR A 614 -10.78 -38.10 29.17
CA THR A 614 -9.99 -37.47 30.24
C THR A 614 -9.32 -38.50 31.16
N ILE A 615 -10.08 -39.45 31.70
CA ILE A 615 -9.54 -40.45 32.64
C ILE A 615 -8.61 -41.45 31.95
N GLU A 616 -8.92 -41.88 30.73
CA GLU A 616 -8.04 -42.75 29.94
C GLU A 616 -6.70 -42.06 29.65
N THR A 617 -6.75 -40.77 29.32
CA THR A 617 -5.55 -39.95 29.05
C THR A 617 -4.71 -39.79 30.31
N LEU A 618 -5.36 -39.51 31.45
CA LEU A 618 -4.71 -39.44 32.76
C LEU A 618 -3.99 -40.75 33.11
N ALA A 619 -4.69 -41.87 32.95
CA ALA A 619 -4.19 -43.21 33.24
C ALA A 619 -3.06 -43.65 32.31
N TYR A 620 -2.94 -43.05 31.12
CA TYR A 620 -1.85 -43.36 30.19
C TYR A 620 -0.62 -42.46 30.37
N ILE A 621 -0.84 -41.15 30.53
CA ILE A 621 0.23 -40.15 30.62
C ILE A 621 0.87 -40.11 32.01
N HIS A 622 0.08 -40.25 33.07
CA HIS A 622 0.48 -40.11 34.48
C HIS A 622 1.16 -38.76 34.82
N PRO A 623 0.48 -37.62 34.57
CA PRO A 623 1.00 -36.31 34.94
C PRO A 623 1.06 -36.15 36.47
N THR A 624 1.99 -35.33 36.97
CA THR A 624 2.04 -34.95 38.39
C THR A 624 0.79 -34.20 38.82
N MET A 625 0.27 -33.33 37.95
CA MET A 625 -0.85 -32.44 38.25
C MET A 625 -1.85 -32.35 37.09
N VAL A 626 -3.10 -32.02 37.40
CA VAL A 626 -4.10 -31.56 36.43
C VAL A 626 -4.70 -30.22 36.85
N ARG A 627 -4.91 -29.33 35.87
CA ARG A 627 -5.63 -28.07 36.05
C ARG A 627 -7.04 -28.21 35.47
N VAL A 628 -8.03 -28.11 36.34
CA VAL A 628 -9.45 -28.28 35.99
C VAL A 628 -9.91 -27.21 35.00
N ALA A 629 -10.75 -27.58 34.04
CA ALA A 629 -11.30 -26.63 33.09
C ALA A 629 -12.23 -25.60 33.76
N HIS A 630 -12.24 -24.37 33.23
CA HIS A 630 -13.03 -23.25 33.76
C HIS A 630 -14.54 -23.57 33.87
N SER A 631 -15.08 -24.40 32.96
CA SER A 631 -16.48 -24.82 32.97
C SER A 631 -16.91 -25.49 34.27
N TYR A 632 -16.06 -26.32 34.88
CA TYR A 632 -16.37 -27.01 36.14
C TYR A 632 -16.35 -26.07 37.35
N VAL A 633 -15.50 -25.03 37.30
CA VAL A 633 -15.42 -24.03 38.38
C VAL A 633 -16.63 -23.10 38.32
N LYS A 634 -17.06 -22.71 37.11
CA LYS A 634 -18.21 -21.82 36.92
C LYS A 634 -19.52 -22.38 37.48
N ASP A 635 -19.69 -23.70 37.43
CA ASP A 635 -20.90 -24.38 37.91
C ASP A 635 -20.76 -24.93 39.35
N ILE A 636 -19.69 -24.58 40.08
CA ILE A 636 -19.38 -25.16 41.39
C ILE A 636 -20.43 -24.84 42.48
N ASP A 637 -21.16 -23.75 42.34
CA ASP A 637 -22.21 -23.34 43.28
C ASP A 637 -23.53 -24.11 43.08
N LYS A 638 -23.66 -24.87 41.99
CA LYS A 638 -24.83 -25.71 41.72
C LYS A 638 -24.59 -27.12 42.30
N PRO A 639 -25.60 -27.76 42.93
CA PRO A 639 -25.45 -29.11 43.49
C PRO A 639 -24.89 -30.14 42.49
N ASP A 640 -25.44 -30.18 41.27
CA ASP A 640 -24.98 -31.10 40.21
C ASP A 640 -23.54 -30.81 39.78
N GLY A 641 -23.16 -29.53 39.71
CA GLY A 641 -21.80 -29.11 39.36
C GLY A 641 -20.79 -29.49 40.44
N LEU A 642 -21.16 -29.32 41.71
CA LEU A 642 -20.35 -29.68 42.87
C LEU A 642 -20.06 -31.20 42.93
N ASP A 643 -21.06 -32.04 42.68
CA ASP A 643 -20.87 -33.49 42.67
C ASP A 643 -20.02 -33.93 41.48
N THR A 644 -20.19 -33.28 40.32
CA THR A 644 -19.40 -33.55 39.12
C THR A 644 -17.92 -33.23 39.35
N ILE A 645 -17.58 -32.06 39.88
CA ILE A 645 -16.19 -31.68 40.14
C ILE A 645 -15.55 -32.54 41.23
N LYS A 646 -16.29 -32.91 42.29
CA LYS A 646 -15.81 -33.84 43.32
C LYS A 646 -15.48 -35.20 42.73
N THR A 647 -16.32 -35.71 41.84
CA THR A 647 -16.09 -37.00 41.17
C THR A 647 -14.83 -36.94 40.30
N LEU A 648 -14.64 -35.84 39.58
CA LEU A 648 -13.46 -35.61 38.74
C LEU A 648 -12.16 -35.53 39.57
N ILE A 649 -12.18 -34.78 40.68
CA ILE A 649 -11.03 -34.65 41.60
C ILE A 649 -10.72 -35.99 42.28
N THR A 650 -11.76 -36.73 42.70
CA THR A 650 -11.60 -38.07 43.29
C THR A 650 -10.92 -39.01 42.31
N SER A 651 -11.37 -39.02 41.05
CA SER A 651 -10.77 -39.83 39.98
C SER A 651 -9.31 -39.46 39.73
N ALA A 652 -8.96 -38.16 39.72
CA ALA A 652 -7.58 -37.73 39.59
C ALA A 652 -6.70 -38.22 40.78
N SER A 653 -7.25 -38.17 41.99
CA SER A 653 -6.57 -38.60 43.21
C SER A 653 -6.32 -40.12 43.24
N GLU A 654 -7.26 -40.93 42.73
CA GLU A 654 -7.09 -42.39 42.58
C GLU A 654 -5.90 -42.75 41.66
N HIS A 655 -5.59 -41.89 40.69
CA HIS A 655 -4.43 -42.00 39.81
C HIS A 655 -3.16 -41.34 40.35
N LYS A 656 -3.16 -40.87 41.61
CA LYS A 656 -2.04 -40.19 42.29
C LYS A 656 -1.61 -38.89 41.60
N THR A 657 -2.57 -38.15 41.07
CA THR A 657 -2.35 -36.85 40.41
C THR A 657 -2.99 -35.75 41.25
N ASP A 658 -2.22 -34.69 41.53
CA ASP A 658 -2.73 -33.53 42.26
C ASP A 658 -3.63 -32.65 41.39
N THR A 659 -4.62 -32.00 42.00
CA THR A 659 -5.56 -31.12 41.29
C THR A 659 -5.30 -29.66 41.61
N LEU A 660 -5.16 -28.84 40.56
CA LEU A 660 -5.20 -27.38 40.58
C LEU A 660 -6.58 -26.89 40.15
N MET A 661 -7.21 -26.13 41.04
CA MET A 661 -8.48 -25.48 40.76
C MET A 661 -8.29 -23.97 40.49
N PRO A 662 -8.54 -23.53 39.25
CA PRO A 662 -8.38 -22.14 38.86
C PRO A 662 -9.65 -21.29 39.06
N TYR A 663 -9.57 -19.99 38.75
CA TYR A 663 -10.70 -19.03 38.71
C TYR A 663 -11.48 -18.88 40.02
N ILE A 664 -10.78 -18.89 41.15
CA ILE A 664 -11.38 -18.52 42.44
C ILE A 664 -11.51 -17.00 42.53
N GLU A 665 -12.70 -16.49 42.19
CA GLU A 665 -12.97 -15.05 42.09
C GLU A 665 -13.75 -14.48 43.28
N THR A 666 -14.33 -15.35 44.14
CA THR A 666 -15.12 -14.92 45.29
C THR A 666 -14.82 -15.73 46.55
N ALA A 667 -15.14 -15.15 47.71
CA ALA A 667 -15.10 -15.84 49.00
C ALA A 667 -16.00 -17.09 49.05
N ALA A 668 -17.15 -17.05 48.34
CA ALA A 668 -18.07 -18.17 48.26
C ALA A 668 -17.43 -19.35 47.50
N THR A 669 -16.89 -19.06 46.31
CA THR A 669 -16.15 -20.04 45.50
C THR A 669 -14.99 -20.62 46.29
N MET A 670 -14.23 -19.80 47.03
CA MET A 670 -13.11 -20.23 47.88
C MET A 670 -13.55 -21.23 48.97
N SER A 671 -14.65 -20.96 49.66
CA SER A 671 -15.19 -21.85 50.70
C SER A 671 -15.58 -23.22 50.13
N VAL A 672 -16.24 -23.23 48.98
CA VAL A 672 -16.62 -24.47 48.28
C VAL A 672 -15.38 -25.19 47.77
N SER A 673 -14.39 -24.45 47.26
CA SER A 673 -13.12 -24.97 46.76
C SER A 673 -12.34 -25.79 47.78
N TRP A 674 -12.39 -25.38 49.05
CA TRP A 674 -11.75 -26.09 50.13
C TRP A 674 -12.39 -27.46 50.42
N SER A 675 -13.68 -27.58 50.13
CA SER A 675 -14.47 -28.80 50.42
C SER A 675 -14.36 -29.88 49.34
N VAL A 676 -13.91 -29.55 48.14
CA VAL A 676 -13.87 -30.47 46.99
C VAL A 676 -12.59 -31.31 46.92
N GLY A 677 -11.61 -31.03 47.79
CA GLY A 677 -10.37 -31.83 47.89
C GLY A 677 -9.28 -31.49 46.86
N ALA A 678 -9.40 -30.36 46.15
CA ALA A 678 -8.32 -29.86 45.31
C ALA A 678 -7.12 -29.42 46.19
N ARG A 679 -5.90 -29.76 45.80
CA ARG A 679 -4.69 -29.39 46.55
C ARG A 679 -4.27 -27.94 46.30
N TYR A 680 -4.35 -27.52 45.04
CA TYR A 680 -3.87 -26.21 44.60
C TYR A 680 -5.03 -25.30 44.23
N LEU A 681 -4.96 -24.05 44.66
CA LEU A 681 -6.01 -23.04 44.46
C LEU A 681 -5.42 -21.80 43.79
N GLN A 682 -6.13 -21.23 42.81
CA GLN A 682 -5.70 -20.01 42.12
C GLN A 682 -6.90 -19.17 41.69
N GLY A 683 -6.79 -17.85 41.80
CA GLY A 683 -7.76 -16.90 41.24
C GLY A 683 -7.55 -15.47 41.75
N HIS A 684 -8.29 -14.52 41.19
CA HIS A 684 -8.14 -13.09 41.52
C HIS A 684 -8.51 -12.77 42.98
N TYR A 685 -9.40 -13.57 43.59
CA TYR A 685 -9.72 -13.41 45.01
C TYR A 685 -8.52 -13.65 45.93
N LEU A 686 -7.62 -14.55 45.53
CA LEU A 686 -6.37 -14.82 46.24
C LEU A 686 -5.35 -13.73 45.91
N GLN A 687 -4.98 -13.64 44.64
CA GLN A 687 -4.06 -12.63 44.13
C GLN A 687 -4.16 -12.55 42.60
N GLU A 688 -4.16 -11.34 42.06
CA GLU A 688 -4.09 -11.11 40.62
C GLU A 688 -2.67 -11.32 40.07
N PRO A 689 -2.52 -11.62 38.77
CA PRO A 689 -1.21 -11.70 38.13
C PRO A 689 -0.43 -10.38 38.26
N ALA A 690 0.84 -10.45 38.66
CA ALA A 690 1.70 -9.29 38.86
C ALA A 690 3.02 -9.43 38.08
N VAL A 691 3.72 -8.32 37.85
CA VAL A 691 5.03 -8.32 37.16
C VAL A 691 6.10 -9.04 38.00
N ASP A 692 6.03 -8.90 39.32
CA ASP A 692 6.98 -9.49 40.26
C ASP A 692 6.39 -10.73 40.96
N MET A 693 7.24 -11.73 41.19
CA MET A 693 6.91 -12.87 42.06
C MET A 693 7.00 -12.43 43.51
N ASN A 694 5.92 -11.89 44.04
CA ASN A 694 5.81 -11.53 45.45
C ASN A 694 5.62 -12.79 46.28
N VAL A 695 6.70 -13.23 46.91
CA VAL A 695 6.68 -14.35 47.87
C VAL A 695 6.32 -13.77 49.24
N ALA A 696 5.09 -14.02 49.70
CA ALA A 696 4.55 -13.52 50.96
C ALA A 696 5.00 -14.36 52.17
#